data_AF-A0A1Q5PDC4-F1
#
_entry.id   AF-A0A1Q5PDC4-F1
#
_cell.length_a   1.000
_cell.length_b   1.000
_cell.length_c   1.000
_cell.angle_alpha   90.00
_cell.angle_beta   90.00
_cell.angle_gamma   90.00
#
_symmetry.space_group_name_H-M   'P 1'
#
loop_
_entity.id
_entity.type
_entity.pdbx_description
1 polymer ?
#
loop_
_entity_poly.entity_id
_entity_poly.type
_entity_poly.pdbx_seq_one_letter_code
_entity_poly.pdbx_strand_id
1 'polypeptide(L)'
;MFTLISLPKRSLVFLLLLVLYVPLLYGQRPALDFGAKTIPNRVVYKLKPQQPGHLRIATDKSMGQVLQQIGAGKVARKFPEVTAPPVAAMARKAAPAVDLTLIYELQYAPGHTFEEVQAALMATGEVAYVEPLYMREPFHQPNDPAADSIKTTQYYLKQIQAYGGWAVEQADTTIVIGILDTGFRLTHQDLQGKVKLNHDDPIDGIDNDGDGLVDNYRGWDFADADNDVTDNTAWKGHGTAVAGVAAGATNNGLGVAGTGYNAMFLPLKVFSSYPNGPFGGYEAIVHAANRGCKVINLSWGGTGYSKFEQDVINYAALEKDVVIVASGGNTNAFLDLYPASYDNVISVGGANNKDVKFKDHTYSYNIDLISPSNNIYSTSQSGDDKYGYVGGTSFASPTVAGGAALVRARFPELNARQVAERLRAGTDEIYTLDGNQAYLEMLGTGRLNLKKALKGEDLKSVRCLSFVPSPNQSLVAGSTVTLDASFINYLAPVEGLQVTLTSLSPHVSITQGSASLGGLGTMASASTREPFVIKVSKDTPPNHKIYLRLGYTDGTYSDFQHFPLIINLNFSTLTANNLHLTLNSEGNIGYNGLNMSQGVGVKYKNGASMLFEGGLILSADSGKVADNIHNGSWQNSRGFKPIMLTRPYFNTKLADQELRGLMETKVEGHPEIEVKTVAYAWAGEPDQDYVILEYQLTNRSSEAIPSLHAGLFADWDIGNYTENKAGWDEELQLGYAYHAYAPLPYAGIKLLTPEKSPVYHAIDNIGSNDSTVTVDDGFTAAEKYKVISKGVSRKRAGGKYGNSISHILGASALDLAPGQTKTIAFAVLAGDDLEALRQHARAAQQKYKSIKSGPAPEPMAIQTCLAEAVVISPHGGSSFNFYSDTSATKLLATGANYTISEATGNNTIYVANADSMYLSKLVPMDVQVLPASAADFRNSTAYARVSKAVLFEDKSENAHAWQWDFGDGTQSAEQSPAHIYSQPGSYTVTLTVTNILECTRSSYQQVLDVYDVAPTLYPNPAVGNITLSLTGPPTESRDSRPELRLTDMAGKTMAAVPMAVSSTTFQYDLSNLRAGVYIAHIRYQGETFVERVLVRK
;
A
#
# COMPACT_ATOMS: atom_id res chain seq x y z
N MET A 1 -51.95 -0.82 -20.99
CA MET A 1 -53.38 -0.53 -21.23
C MET A 1 -53.61 0.90 -20.76
N PHE A 2 -53.93 1.82 -21.67
CA PHE A 2 -54.57 3.15 -21.50
C PHE A 2 -54.09 4.08 -20.36
N THR A 3 -53.27 5.10 -20.66
CA THR A 3 -53.63 6.52 -20.93
C THR A 3 -54.10 7.39 -19.74
N LEU A 4 -53.27 8.41 -19.46
CA LEU A 4 -53.56 9.85 -19.29
C LEU A 4 -54.63 10.32 -18.30
N ILE A 5 -54.16 11.03 -17.26
CA ILE A 5 -54.83 12.23 -16.71
C ILE A 5 -53.81 13.37 -16.58
N SER A 6 -54.27 14.56 -16.96
CA SER A 6 -53.59 15.85 -17.12
C SER A 6 -53.43 16.66 -15.83
N LEU A 7 -52.34 17.44 -15.74
CA LEU A 7 -52.20 18.61 -14.85
C LEU A 7 -52.06 19.92 -15.68
N PRO A 8 -52.61 21.07 -15.23
CA PRO A 8 -52.79 22.25 -16.07
C PRO A 8 -51.68 23.32 -15.95
N LYS A 9 -51.25 23.78 -17.12
CA LYS A 9 -50.97 25.17 -17.55
C LYS A 9 -50.45 26.19 -16.51
N ARG A 10 -49.12 26.31 -16.42
CA ARG A 10 -48.41 27.60 -16.24
C ARG A 10 -47.02 27.60 -16.90
N SER A 11 -46.93 27.35 -18.21
CA SER A 11 -45.68 27.59 -18.97
C SER A 11 -45.88 28.04 -20.42
N LEU A 12 -47.10 28.34 -20.88
CA LEU A 12 -47.35 28.67 -22.29
C LEU A 12 -47.01 30.12 -22.68
N VAL A 13 -46.63 30.97 -21.72
CA VAL A 13 -46.21 32.36 -22.00
C VAL A 13 -44.69 32.47 -22.14
N PHE A 14 -43.91 31.51 -21.63
CA PHE A 14 -42.44 31.54 -21.74
C PHE A 14 -41.92 30.94 -23.05
N LEU A 15 -42.66 29.99 -23.65
CA LEU A 15 -42.27 29.36 -24.92
C LEU A 15 -42.58 30.24 -26.15
N LEU A 16 -43.54 31.16 -26.06
CA LEU A 16 -43.91 32.08 -27.14
C LEU A 16 -43.07 33.37 -27.15
N LEU A 17 -42.44 33.73 -26.03
CA LEU A 17 -41.48 34.84 -25.94
C LEU A 17 -40.07 34.44 -26.40
N LEU A 18 -39.73 33.15 -26.37
CA LEU A 18 -38.44 32.63 -26.85
C LEU A 18 -38.41 32.38 -28.37
N VAL A 19 -39.55 32.27 -29.05
CA VAL A 19 -39.62 31.99 -30.50
C VAL A 19 -39.76 33.28 -31.34
N LEU A 20 -40.05 34.43 -30.73
CA LEU A 20 -40.18 35.72 -31.42
C LEU A 20 -38.94 36.63 -31.31
N TYR A 21 -37.90 36.24 -30.55
CA TYR A 21 -36.64 37.00 -30.42
C TYR A 21 -35.41 36.35 -31.07
N VAL A 22 -35.57 35.20 -31.71
CA VAL A 22 -34.46 34.47 -32.37
C VAL A 22 -34.18 34.91 -33.82
N PRO A 23 -35.11 35.47 -34.63
CA PRO A 23 -34.76 35.89 -35.99
C PRO A 23 -34.12 37.28 -36.11
N LEU A 24 -34.15 38.12 -35.05
CA LEU A 24 -33.64 39.50 -35.10
C LEU A 24 -32.21 39.68 -34.55
N LEU A 25 -31.58 38.61 -34.04
CA LEU A 25 -30.15 38.57 -33.70
C LEU A 25 -29.30 37.70 -34.65
N TYR A 26 -29.93 37.10 -35.66
CA TYR A 26 -29.26 36.37 -36.75
C TYR A 26 -29.21 37.14 -38.07
N GLY A 27 -29.61 38.42 -38.06
CA GLY A 27 -29.67 39.29 -39.23
C GLY A 27 -28.66 40.43 -39.22
N GLN A 28 -27.46 40.24 -38.64
CA GLN A 28 -26.30 41.13 -38.83
C GLN A 28 -25.03 40.49 -38.25
N ARG A 29 -24.64 39.33 -38.79
CA ARG A 29 -23.24 38.91 -38.72
C ARG A 29 -22.67 39.15 -40.11
N PRO A 30 -21.67 40.03 -40.32
CA PRO A 30 -20.93 39.97 -41.56
C PRO A 30 -20.35 38.55 -41.62
N ALA A 31 -20.60 37.84 -42.71
CA ALA A 31 -19.88 36.61 -42.99
C ALA A 31 -18.39 36.90 -42.77
N LEU A 32 -17.76 36.20 -41.82
CA LEU A 32 -16.33 36.29 -41.58
C LEU A 32 -15.66 35.53 -42.74
N ASP A 33 -15.48 36.29 -43.82
CA ASP A 33 -14.69 35.94 -44.98
C ASP A 33 -13.22 35.82 -44.55
N PHE A 34 -12.67 34.61 -44.64
CA PHE A 34 -11.25 34.31 -44.42
C PHE A 34 -10.38 34.70 -45.63
N GLY A 35 -10.94 35.37 -46.64
CA GLY A 35 -10.17 36.04 -47.68
C GLY A 35 -9.34 37.18 -47.09
N ALA A 36 -8.07 37.29 -47.50
CA ALA A 36 -7.31 38.50 -47.23
C ALA A 36 -8.12 39.71 -47.72
N LYS A 37 -8.53 40.62 -46.82
CA LYS A 37 -9.39 41.77 -47.16
C LYS A 37 -8.80 42.49 -48.37
N THR A 38 -9.54 42.56 -49.46
CA THR A 38 -9.13 43.24 -50.68
C THR A 38 -9.77 44.62 -50.73
N ILE A 39 -9.16 45.56 -51.45
CA ILE A 39 -9.80 46.82 -51.77
C ILE A 39 -10.87 46.51 -52.83
N PRO A 40 -12.16 46.77 -52.56
CA PRO A 40 -13.25 46.37 -53.44
C PRO A 40 -13.05 46.88 -54.87
N ASN A 41 -13.37 46.02 -55.83
CA ASN A 41 -13.35 46.32 -57.27
C ASN A 41 -11.98 46.75 -57.82
N ARG A 42 -10.86 46.41 -57.17
CA ARG A 42 -9.50 46.73 -57.65
C ARG A 42 -8.66 45.48 -57.82
N VAL A 43 -8.00 45.39 -58.98
CA VAL A 43 -7.01 44.35 -59.28
C VAL A 43 -5.71 44.96 -59.74
N VAL A 44 -4.64 44.21 -59.52
CA VAL A 44 -3.35 44.41 -60.15
C VAL A 44 -3.15 43.29 -61.16
N TYR A 45 -2.74 43.64 -62.37
CA TYR A 45 -2.40 42.65 -63.38
C TYR A 45 -1.05 42.99 -64.01
N LYS A 46 -0.33 41.95 -64.44
CA LYS A 46 0.95 42.11 -65.13
C LYS A 46 0.84 41.66 -66.57
N LEU A 47 1.27 42.49 -67.51
CA LEU A 47 1.41 42.10 -68.91
C LEU A 47 2.62 41.17 -69.10
N LYS A 48 2.53 40.22 -70.03
CA LYS A 48 3.67 39.41 -70.46
C LYS A 48 4.70 40.31 -71.16
N PRO A 49 6.02 40.07 -70.97
CA PRO A 49 7.05 40.79 -71.73
C PRO A 49 6.83 40.58 -73.23
N GLN A 50 6.78 41.66 -74.01
CA GLN A 50 6.66 41.53 -75.46
C GLN A 50 8.00 41.04 -76.06
N GLN A 51 7.93 40.02 -76.92
CA GLN A 51 9.09 39.52 -77.67
C GLN A 51 9.69 40.64 -78.54
N PRO A 52 11.03 40.73 -78.66
CA PRO A 52 11.68 41.75 -79.50
C PRO A 52 11.40 41.42 -80.97
N GLY A 53 10.43 42.10 -81.58
CA GLY A 53 10.13 41.93 -83.01
C GLY A 53 8.76 42.41 -83.49
N HIS A 54 7.81 42.70 -82.61
CA HIS A 54 6.51 43.25 -83.00
C HIS A 54 6.11 44.45 -82.12
N LEU A 55 6.38 45.66 -82.61
CA LEU A 55 5.68 46.87 -82.17
C LEU A 55 4.26 46.81 -82.74
N ARG A 56 3.33 46.16 -82.04
CA ARG A 56 1.92 46.51 -82.13
C ARG A 56 1.58 47.43 -80.97
N ILE A 57 1.24 48.65 -81.33
CA ILE A 57 0.53 49.63 -80.52
C ILE A 57 -0.54 48.91 -79.70
N ALA A 58 -0.61 49.23 -78.40
CA ALA A 58 -1.60 48.74 -77.46
C ALA A 58 -3.03 49.03 -77.94
N THR A 59 -3.56 48.18 -78.81
CA THR A 59 -4.97 48.10 -79.23
C THR A 59 -5.19 46.76 -79.95
N ASP A 60 -4.88 45.61 -79.33
CA ASP A 60 -5.57 44.41 -79.75
C ASP A 60 -7.02 44.56 -79.29
N LYS A 61 -7.97 44.42 -80.23
CA LYS A 61 -9.40 44.61 -79.96
C LYS A 61 -9.88 43.80 -78.74
N SER A 62 -9.20 42.71 -78.40
CA SER A 62 -9.48 41.84 -77.24
C SER A 62 -9.31 42.53 -75.89
N MET A 63 -8.16 43.15 -75.58
CA MET A 63 -7.92 43.77 -74.27
C MET A 63 -8.81 45.00 -74.05
N GLY A 64 -8.95 45.85 -75.07
CA GLY A 64 -9.86 47.00 -75.01
C GLY A 64 -11.33 46.60 -74.83
N GLN A 65 -11.78 45.53 -75.51
CA GLN A 65 -13.12 44.96 -75.34
C GLN A 65 -13.31 44.37 -73.95
N VAL A 66 -12.33 43.62 -73.42
CA VAL A 66 -12.39 43.06 -72.07
C VAL A 66 -12.44 44.17 -71.02
N LEU A 67 -11.59 45.20 -71.13
CA LEU A 67 -11.61 46.35 -70.22
C LEU A 67 -12.96 47.08 -70.27
N GLN A 68 -13.56 47.24 -71.45
CA GLN A 68 -14.89 47.82 -71.59
C GLN A 68 -15.99 46.91 -71.03
N GLN A 69 -15.88 45.59 -71.23
CA GLN A 69 -16.82 44.57 -70.77
C GLN A 69 -16.88 44.48 -69.25
N ILE A 70 -15.72 44.56 -68.57
CA ILE A 70 -15.65 44.57 -67.10
C ILE A 70 -15.91 45.97 -66.50
N GLY A 71 -16.25 46.96 -67.35
CA GLY A 71 -16.45 48.34 -66.95
C GLY A 71 -15.23 48.95 -66.26
N ALA A 72 -14.02 48.65 -66.74
CA ALA A 72 -12.77 49.16 -66.19
C ALA A 72 -12.74 50.69 -66.22
N GLY A 73 -12.61 51.30 -65.04
CA GLY A 73 -12.38 52.72 -64.84
C GLY A 73 -10.90 53.09 -65.02
N LYS A 74 -10.30 53.75 -64.01
CA LYS A 74 -8.88 54.17 -64.05
C LYS A 74 -7.95 52.96 -64.19
N VAL A 75 -7.44 52.73 -65.39
CA VAL A 75 -6.30 51.83 -65.65
C VAL A 75 -5.02 52.66 -65.62
N ALA A 76 -4.08 52.31 -64.74
CA ALA A 76 -2.81 53.04 -64.63
C ALA A 76 -1.65 52.08 -64.36
N ARG A 77 -0.44 52.46 -64.76
CA ARG A 77 0.77 51.78 -64.29
C ARG A 77 0.84 51.90 -62.78
N LYS A 78 1.07 50.77 -62.11
CA LYS A 78 1.19 50.75 -60.64
C LYS A 78 2.46 51.45 -60.15
N PHE A 79 3.50 51.44 -60.98
CA PHE A 79 4.81 52.04 -60.72
C PHE A 79 5.21 52.99 -61.87
N PRO A 80 4.59 54.17 -61.99
CA PRO A 80 4.76 55.05 -63.15
C PRO A 80 6.16 55.69 -63.27
N GLU A 81 6.89 55.78 -62.16
CA GLU A 81 8.24 56.38 -62.10
C GLU A 81 9.37 55.39 -62.43
N VAL A 82 9.05 54.10 -62.56
CA VAL A 82 10.05 53.05 -62.88
C VAL A 82 10.23 52.95 -64.40
N THR A 83 11.48 52.93 -64.86
CA THR A 83 11.83 52.68 -66.27
C THR A 83 12.08 51.19 -66.51
N ALA A 84 11.88 50.74 -67.75
CA ALA A 84 12.07 49.33 -68.09
C ALA A 84 13.56 48.96 -67.92
N PRO A 85 13.87 47.76 -67.38
CA PRO A 85 15.26 47.33 -67.20
C PRO A 85 15.97 47.27 -68.56
N PRO A 86 17.24 47.72 -68.65
CA PRO A 86 17.97 47.75 -69.92
C PRO A 86 18.14 46.33 -70.48
N VAL A 87 17.94 46.18 -71.80
CA VAL A 87 17.95 44.90 -72.55
C VAL A 87 19.22 44.07 -72.28
N ALA A 88 20.35 44.71 -71.97
CA ALA A 88 21.62 44.06 -71.64
C ALA A 88 21.60 43.26 -70.30
N ALA A 89 20.65 43.51 -69.40
CA ALA A 89 20.54 42.79 -68.13
C ALA A 89 20.02 41.34 -68.29
N MET A 90 19.46 40.96 -69.45
CA MET A 90 18.98 39.61 -69.71
C MET A 90 20.10 38.57 -69.95
N ALA A 91 21.35 39.00 -70.14
CA ALA A 91 22.43 38.10 -70.56
C ALA A 91 23.40 37.64 -69.44
N ARG A 92 23.32 38.16 -68.20
CA ARG A 92 24.24 37.77 -67.11
C ARG A 92 23.58 37.79 -65.73
N LYS A 93 22.69 36.83 -65.46
CA LYS A 93 22.44 36.14 -64.16
C LYS A 93 21.20 35.26 -64.31
N ALA A 94 21.21 34.09 -63.66
CA ALA A 94 20.26 32.99 -63.85
C ALA A 94 18.81 33.22 -63.32
N ALA A 95 18.31 34.46 -63.33
CA ALA A 95 16.89 34.76 -63.12
C ALA A 95 16.48 35.92 -64.05
N PRO A 96 15.34 35.85 -64.76
CA PRO A 96 14.89 36.94 -65.62
C PRO A 96 14.66 38.21 -64.78
N ALA A 97 15.18 39.34 -65.25
CA ALA A 97 14.98 40.64 -64.60
C ALA A 97 13.48 40.96 -64.50
N VAL A 98 13.03 41.39 -63.31
CA VAL A 98 11.61 41.71 -63.06
C VAL A 98 11.31 43.11 -63.62
N ASP A 99 10.57 43.17 -64.72
CA ASP A 99 10.07 44.44 -65.26
C ASP A 99 8.77 44.87 -64.54
N LEU A 100 8.89 45.86 -63.66
CA LEU A 100 7.77 46.45 -62.91
C LEU A 100 6.92 47.39 -63.78
N THR A 101 7.41 47.81 -64.94
CA THR A 101 6.69 48.70 -65.86
C THR A 101 5.55 47.99 -66.60
N LEU A 102 5.50 46.66 -66.51
CA LEU A 102 4.42 45.82 -67.04
C LEU A 102 3.28 45.61 -66.04
N ILE A 103 3.36 46.17 -64.83
CA ILE A 103 2.35 46.00 -63.78
C ILE A 103 1.39 47.19 -63.79
N TYR A 104 0.12 46.88 -63.95
CA TYR A 104 -0.98 47.82 -64.03
C TYR A 104 -1.97 47.55 -62.92
N GLU A 105 -2.64 48.62 -62.51
CA GLU A 105 -3.77 48.56 -61.62
C GLU A 105 -5.00 49.08 -62.36
N LEU A 106 -6.13 48.40 -62.18
CA LEU A 106 -7.42 48.86 -62.65
C LEU A 106 -8.49 48.72 -61.59
N GLN A 107 -9.49 49.60 -61.69
CA GLN A 107 -10.75 49.48 -60.97
C GLN A 107 -11.84 48.99 -61.94
N TYR A 108 -12.56 47.92 -61.63
CA TYR A 108 -13.64 47.37 -62.46
C TYR A 108 -15.02 47.78 -61.92
N ALA A 109 -16.08 47.61 -62.71
CA ALA A 109 -17.43 48.04 -62.31
C ALA A 109 -18.00 47.17 -61.16
N PRO A 110 -18.68 47.77 -60.17
CA PRO A 110 -19.40 47.02 -59.15
C PRO A 110 -20.54 46.24 -59.81
N GLY A 111 -20.38 44.92 -59.92
CA GLY A 111 -21.26 44.04 -60.69
C GLY A 111 -20.56 42.80 -61.27
N HIS A 112 -19.23 42.81 -61.32
CA HIS A 112 -18.40 41.65 -61.68
C HIS A 112 -17.74 41.03 -60.44
N THR A 113 -17.50 39.72 -60.43
CA THR A 113 -16.64 39.08 -59.41
C THR A 113 -15.16 39.15 -59.79
N PHE A 114 -14.28 38.94 -58.81
CA PHE A 114 -12.83 38.91 -59.07
C PHE A 114 -12.46 37.81 -60.08
N GLU A 115 -13.07 36.63 -59.97
CA GLU A 115 -12.82 35.47 -60.83
C GLU A 115 -13.26 35.75 -62.27
N GLU A 116 -14.38 36.45 -62.48
CA GLU A 116 -14.85 36.88 -63.81
C GLU A 116 -13.85 37.84 -64.46
N VAL A 117 -13.36 38.82 -63.70
CA VAL A 117 -12.37 39.80 -64.15
C VAL A 117 -11.03 39.12 -64.44
N GLN A 118 -10.58 38.23 -63.56
CA GLN A 118 -9.36 37.45 -63.74
C GLN A 118 -9.45 36.58 -65.00
N ALA A 119 -10.55 35.84 -65.19
CA ALA A 119 -10.75 35.00 -66.36
C ALA A 119 -10.77 35.83 -67.65
N ALA A 120 -11.49 36.96 -67.67
CA ALA A 120 -11.57 37.82 -68.84
C ALA A 120 -10.21 38.43 -69.22
N LEU A 121 -9.45 38.92 -68.24
CA LEU A 121 -8.11 39.48 -68.47
C LEU A 121 -7.09 38.41 -68.89
N MET A 122 -7.12 37.23 -68.27
CA MET A 122 -6.23 36.11 -68.62
C MET A 122 -6.55 35.53 -70.02
N ALA A 123 -7.82 35.52 -70.42
CA ALA A 123 -8.27 35.03 -71.73
C ALA A 123 -7.77 35.88 -72.91
N THR A 124 -7.31 37.10 -72.66
CA THR A 124 -6.65 37.93 -73.70
C THR A 124 -5.34 37.32 -74.19
N GLY A 125 -4.72 36.42 -73.41
CA GLY A 125 -3.40 35.85 -73.68
C GLY A 125 -2.23 36.79 -73.39
N GLU A 126 -2.49 38.09 -73.18
CA GLU A 126 -1.50 39.16 -72.97
C GLU A 126 -1.09 39.32 -71.50
N VAL A 127 -1.90 38.81 -70.56
CA VAL A 127 -1.70 38.95 -69.11
C VAL A 127 -0.96 37.73 -68.55
N ALA A 128 0.07 38.00 -67.74
CA ALA A 128 0.88 37.00 -67.05
C ALA A 128 0.22 36.56 -65.73
N TYR A 129 -0.36 37.49 -64.98
CA TYR A 129 -1.17 37.23 -63.79
C TYR A 129 -2.15 38.37 -63.52
N VAL A 130 -3.20 38.07 -62.75
CA VAL A 130 -4.15 39.03 -62.17
C VAL A 130 -4.31 38.67 -60.69
N GLU A 131 -4.18 39.65 -59.81
CA GLU A 131 -4.32 39.50 -58.36
C GLU A 131 -5.22 40.61 -57.80
N PRO A 132 -5.97 40.37 -56.72
CA PRO A 132 -6.71 41.43 -56.07
C PRO A 132 -5.74 42.32 -55.27
N LEU A 133 -6.11 43.59 -55.06
CA LEU A 133 -5.28 44.48 -54.23
C LEU A 133 -5.66 44.33 -52.75
N TYR A 134 -4.74 43.85 -51.91
CA TYR A 134 -5.01 43.63 -50.49
C TYR A 134 -4.97 44.93 -49.65
N MET A 135 -5.86 45.02 -48.67
CA MET A 135 -5.87 46.03 -47.60
C MET A 135 -4.84 45.65 -46.52
N ARG A 136 -4.08 46.64 -46.02
CA ARG A 136 -3.04 46.46 -44.99
C ARG A 136 -3.27 47.47 -43.85
N GLU A 137 -3.33 47.00 -42.61
CA GLU A 137 -3.50 47.82 -41.40
C GLU A 137 -2.17 47.88 -40.61
N PRO A 138 -1.80 49.02 -39.98
CA PRO A 138 -0.64 49.08 -39.09
C PRO A 138 -0.86 48.23 -37.83
N PHE A 139 0.18 47.53 -37.35
CA PHE A 139 0.12 46.86 -36.05
C PHE A 139 0.08 47.90 -34.91
N HIS A 140 -0.67 47.62 -33.84
CA HIS A 140 -0.61 48.42 -32.61
C HIS A 140 0.79 48.31 -32.01
N GLN A 141 1.52 49.42 -32.02
CA GLN A 141 2.88 49.52 -31.50
C GLN A 141 2.87 50.52 -30.35
N PRO A 142 3.32 50.12 -29.14
CA PRO A 142 3.44 51.06 -28.05
C PRO A 142 4.56 52.07 -28.34
N ASN A 143 4.47 53.26 -27.77
CA ASN A 143 5.40 54.37 -28.01
C ASN A 143 6.74 54.24 -27.24
N ASP A 144 6.95 53.16 -26.48
CA ASP A 144 8.15 52.92 -25.69
C ASP A 144 9.37 52.66 -26.60
N PRO A 145 10.49 53.38 -26.45
CA PRO A 145 11.60 53.32 -27.40
C PRO A 145 12.22 51.92 -27.60
N ALA A 146 12.27 51.08 -26.56
CA ALA A 146 12.84 49.73 -26.65
C ALA A 146 11.85 48.69 -27.19
N ALA A 147 10.54 48.99 -27.14
CA ALA A 147 9.48 48.18 -27.73
C ALA A 147 9.23 48.52 -29.21
N ASP A 148 10.13 49.29 -29.83
CA ASP A 148 10.03 49.60 -31.24
C ASP A 148 10.26 48.34 -32.10
N SER A 149 9.21 47.94 -32.83
CA SER A 149 9.18 46.71 -33.63
C SER A 149 10.24 46.68 -34.74
N ILE A 150 10.80 47.83 -35.10
CA ILE A 150 11.85 47.99 -36.12
C ILE A 150 13.26 47.96 -35.50
N LYS A 151 13.43 48.47 -34.28
CA LYS A 151 14.75 48.59 -33.63
C LYS A 151 15.22 47.30 -32.96
N THR A 152 14.33 46.33 -32.78
CA THR A 152 14.61 44.96 -32.25
C THR A 152 15.21 44.91 -30.83
N THR A 153 15.19 45.99 -30.06
CA THR A 153 15.78 46.01 -28.70
C THR A 153 15.08 44.99 -27.77
N GLN A 154 13.75 45.05 -27.64
CA GLN A 154 12.95 43.97 -27.08
C GLN A 154 12.51 42.98 -28.18
N TYR A 155 13.48 42.32 -28.82
CA TYR A 155 13.22 41.42 -29.96
C TYR A 155 12.16 40.34 -29.66
N TYR A 156 12.12 39.87 -28.41
CA TYR A 156 11.23 38.81 -27.95
C TYR A 156 9.74 39.16 -28.10
N LEU A 157 9.37 40.45 -27.97
CA LEU A 157 7.99 40.90 -28.16
C LEU A 157 7.48 40.59 -29.58
N LYS A 158 8.35 40.71 -30.58
CA LYS A 158 8.03 40.36 -31.96
C LYS A 158 7.89 38.84 -32.12
N GLN A 159 8.80 38.07 -31.53
CA GLN A 159 8.74 36.62 -31.59
C GLN A 159 7.42 36.12 -30.99
N ILE A 160 7.08 36.53 -29.76
CA ILE A 160 5.85 36.11 -29.07
C ILE A 160 4.56 36.71 -29.64
N GLN A 161 4.63 37.42 -30.76
CA GLN A 161 3.50 38.09 -31.39
C GLN A 161 2.77 39.05 -30.43
N ALA A 162 3.52 39.71 -29.53
CA ALA A 162 2.96 40.60 -28.52
C ALA A 162 2.16 41.74 -29.15
N TYR A 163 2.69 42.42 -30.16
CA TYR A 163 1.97 43.49 -30.88
C TYR A 163 0.64 43.02 -31.48
N GLY A 164 0.60 41.78 -31.98
CA GLY A 164 -0.62 41.17 -32.49
C GLY A 164 -1.61 40.78 -31.39
N GLY A 165 -1.10 40.41 -30.21
CA GLY A 165 -1.90 40.15 -29.01
C GLY A 165 -2.47 41.43 -28.41
N TRP A 166 -1.66 42.49 -28.29
CA TRP A 166 -2.08 43.80 -27.76
C TRP A 166 -3.06 44.56 -28.65
N ALA A 167 -3.16 44.18 -29.93
CA ALA A 167 -4.24 44.63 -30.80
C ALA A 167 -5.60 43.96 -30.46
N VAL A 168 -5.60 42.87 -29.69
CA VAL A 168 -6.79 42.12 -29.26
C VAL A 168 -7.15 42.45 -27.80
N GLU A 169 -6.16 42.42 -26.91
CA GLU A 169 -6.35 42.63 -25.47
C GLU A 169 -5.12 43.29 -24.85
N GLN A 170 -5.34 44.26 -23.97
CA GLN A 170 -4.29 45.04 -23.29
C GLN A 170 -4.35 44.89 -21.77
N ALA A 171 -5.27 44.07 -21.26
CA ALA A 171 -5.66 43.99 -19.87
C ALA A 171 -6.05 45.37 -19.29
N ASP A 172 -6.34 45.37 -17.99
CA ASP A 172 -6.55 46.58 -17.21
C ASP A 172 -5.85 46.45 -15.84
N THR A 173 -6.00 47.46 -15.01
CA THR A 173 -5.33 47.53 -13.70
C THR A 173 -5.94 46.62 -12.64
N THR A 174 -7.06 45.95 -12.93
CA THR A 174 -7.68 44.96 -12.03
C THR A 174 -7.00 43.60 -12.10
N ILE A 175 -6.26 43.32 -13.18
CA ILE A 175 -5.45 42.13 -13.30
C ILE A 175 -4.09 42.36 -12.63
N VAL A 176 -3.86 41.65 -11.54
CA VAL A 176 -2.62 41.74 -10.75
C VAL A 176 -1.79 40.46 -10.91
N ILE A 177 -0.50 40.63 -11.20
CA ILE A 177 0.52 39.58 -11.24
C ILE A 177 1.32 39.61 -9.94
N GLY A 178 1.25 38.56 -9.13
CA GLY A 178 2.16 38.38 -8.01
C GLY A 178 3.55 38.04 -8.52
N ILE A 179 4.57 38.85 -8.21
CA ILE A 179 5.96 38.58 -8.59
C ILE A 179 6.74 38.31 -7.32
N LEU A 180 7.20 37.07 -7.17
CA LEU A 180 7.86 36.56 -5.98
C LEU A 180 9.33 36.37 -6.32
N ASP A 181 10.19 37.28 -5.85
CA ASP A 181 11.57 37.36 -6.34
C ASP A 181 12.54 37.97 -5.30
N THR A 182 13.74 38.41 -5.73
CA THR A 182 14.81 38.92 -4.86
C THR A 182 14.51 40.24 -4.16
N GLY A 183 13.47 40.94 -4.64
CA GLY A 183 13.15 42.31 -4.26
C GLY A 183 13.12 43.22 -5.49
N PHE A 184 12.78 44.48 -5.27
CA PHE A 184 12.39 45.39 -6.34
C PHE A 184 12.94 46.79 -6.14
N ARG A 185 13.07 47.52 -7.24
CA ARG A 185 13.32 48.96 -7.26
C ARG A 185 12.05 49.67 -7.68
N LEU A 186 11.15 49.84 -6.71
CA LEU A 186 9.82 50.40 -6.94
C LEU A 186 9.84 51.84 -7.48
N THR A 187 10.94 52.57 -7.31
CA THR A 187 11.12 53.93 -7.83
C THR A 187 11.44 53.99 -9.33
N HIS A 188 11.73 52.85 -9.97
CA HIS A 188 12.05 52.81 -11.39
C HIS A 188 10.89 53.37 -12.23
N GLN A 189 11.18 54.22 -13.22
CA GLN A 189 10.16 55.01 -13.93
C GLN A 189 9.09 54.16 -14.63
N ASP A 190 9.46 52.97 -15.13
CA ASP A 190 8.53 52.01 -15.74
C ASP A 190 7.86 51.05 -14.75
N LEU A 191 8.14 51.13 -13.44
CA LEU A 191 7.57 50.24 -12.42
C LEU A 191 6.75 50.99 -11.36
N GLN A 192 7.12 52.22 -11.02
CA GLN A 192 6.47 52.98 -9.93
C GLN A 192 4.95 53.11 -10.08
N GLY A 193 4.45 53.24 -11.32
CA GLY A 193 3.03 53.33 -11.62
C GLY A 193 2.32 51.98 -11.78
N LYS A 194 3.03 50.87 -11.58
CA LYS A 194 2.57 49.50 -11.85
C LYS A 194 2.44 48.65 -10.59
N VAL A 195 2.86 49.17 -9.44
CA VAL A 195 2.75 48.50 -8.13
C VAL A 195 1.30 48.46 -7.68
N LYS A 196 0.79 47.27 -7.34
CA LYS A 196 -0.48 47.09 -6.64
C LYS A 196 -0.32 47.55 -5.19
N LEU A 197 -1.00 48.63 -4.85
CA LEU A 197 -0.99 49.17 -3.49
C LEU A 197 -2.10 48.52 -2.65
N ASN A 198 -1.77 48.18 -1.40
CA ASN A 198 -2.75 47.75 -0.41
C ASN A 198 -3.28 48.96 0.37
N HIS A 199 -4.37 49.55 -0.09
CA HIS A 199 -4.96 50.71 0.59
C HIS A 199 -5.64 50.38 1.92
N ASP A 200 -5.86 49.09 2.20
CA ASP A 200 -6.45 48.63 3.46
C ASP A 200 -5.39 48.56 4.58
N ASP A 201 -4.10 48.70 4.26
CA ASP A 201 -2.98 48.66 5.20
C ASP A 201 -1.95 49.80 4.93
N PRO A 202 -2.26 51.05 5.31
CA PRO A 202 -1.32 52.17 5.24
C PRO A 202 -0.06 51.97 6.11
N ILE A 203 0.98 52.76 5.85
CA ILE A 203 2.23 52.70 6.65
C ILE A 203 2.06 53.50 7.95
N ASP A 204 1.56 52.86 9.01
CA ASP A 204 1.32 53.49 10.32
C ASP A 204 1.83 52.67 11.53
N GLY A 205 2.44 51.52 11.29
CA GLY A 205 2.98 50.58 12.27
C GLY A 205 1.94 49.58 12.79
N ILE A 206 0.76 49.47 12.18
CA ILE A 206 -0.35 48.61 12.58
C ILE A 206 -0.73 47.72 11.40
N ASP A 207 -0.97 46.43 11.64
CA ASP A 207 -1.66 45.56 10.67
C ASP A 207 -3.15 45.93 10.66
N ASN A 208 -3.53 46.84 9.76
CA ASN A 208 -4.85 47.44 9.73
C ASN A 208 -5.91 46.48 9.16
N ASP A 209 -5.53 45.55 8.28
CA ASP A 209 -6.44 44.61 7.63
C ASP A 209 -6.43 43.19 8.24
N GLY A 210 -5.57 42.95 9.22
CA GLY A 210 -5.56 41.77 10.07
C GLY A 210 -5.03 40.52 9.38
N ASP A 211 -4.19 40.67 8.35
CA ASP A 211 -3.61 39.56 7.60
C ASP A 211 -2.31 39.01 8.20
N GLY A 212 -1.83 39.62 9.29
CA GLY A 212 -0.63 39.25 10.02
C GLY A 212 0.64 39.96 9.53
N LEU A 213 0.55 40.88 8.57
CA LEU A 213 1.68 41.61 7.99
C LEU A 213 1.49 43.12 8.23
N VAL A 214 2.40 43.73 8.98
CA VAL A 214 2.27 45.14 9.39
C VAL A 214 2.79 46.10 8.32
N ASP A 215 1.94 47.01 7.82
CA ASP A 215 2.29 48.04 6.83
C ASP A 215 2.70 47.47 5.45
N ASN A 216 2.05 46.41 4.97
CA ASN A 216 2.33 45.74 3.68
C ASN A 216 1.85 46.57 2.44
N TYR A 217 1.74 47.90 2.59
CA TYR A 217 1.19 48.86 1.63
C TYR A 217 1.71 48.69 0.19
N ARG A 218 3.00 48.37 0.03
CA ARG A 218 3.68 48.23 -1.27
C ARG A 218 4.12 46.81 -1.54
N GLY A 219 3.58 45.81 -0.86
CA GLY A 219 4.08 44.44 -0.86
C GLY A 219 4.74 44.05 0.46
N TRP A 220 5.33 42.86 0.49
CA TRP A 220 5.91 42.28 1.70
C TRP A 220 7.22 41.52 1.43
N ASP A 221 8.14 41.57 2.39
CA ASP A 221 9.33 40.72 2.44
C ASP A 221 9.09 39.51 3.34
N PHE A 222 8.80 38.37 2.70
CA PHE A 222 8.58 37.10 3.39
C PHE A 222 9.87 36.44 3.87
N ALA A 223 11.04 36.85 3.35
CA ALA A 223 12.30 36.31 3.81
C ALA A 223 12.77 37.02 5.08
N ASP A 224 12.78 38.35 5.08
CA ASP A 224 13.29 39.11 6.23
C ASP A 224 12.18 39.55 7.20
N ALA A 225 10.91 39.23 6.88
CA ALA A 225 9.71 39.45 7.68
C ALA A 225 9.44 40.93 8.01
N ASP A 226 9.54 41.78 6.99
CA ASP A 226 9.26 43.22 7.08
C ASP A 226 8.54 43.75 5.82
N ASN A 227 8.23 45.05 5.81
CA ASN A 227 7.58 45.73 4.70
C ASN A 227 8.55 46.33 3.66
N ASP A 228 9.85 46.04 3.73
CA ASP A 228 10.86 46.53 2.80
C ASP A 228 11.16 45.52 1.68
N VAL A 229 10.42 45.65 0.58
CA VAL A 229 10.63 44.81 -0.61
C VAL A 229 11.87 45.20 -1.45
N THR A 230 12.77 46.05 -0.95
CA THR A 230 13.97 46.47 -1.68
C THR A 230 14.92 45.31 -1.95
N ASP A 231 15.46 45.23 -3.17
CA ASP A 231 16.48 44.22 -3.49
C ASP A 231 17.85 44.55 -2.88
N ASN A 232 18.08 44.00 -1.71
CA ASN A 232 19.32 44.07 -0.93
C ASN A 232 20.07 42.72 -0.90
N THR A 233 19.64 41.73 -1.69
CA THR A 233 20.18 40.36 -1.73
C THR A 233 21.57 40.26 -2.37
N ALA A 234 22.16 39.06 -2.41
CA ALA A 234 23.37 38.80 -3.18
C ALA A 234 23.14 38.80 -4.70
N TRP A 235 21.89 38.66 -5.16
CA TRP A 235 21.51 38.52 -6.57
C TRP A 235 20.78 39.77 -7.10
N LYS A 236 21.26 40.95 -6.69
CA LYS A 236 20.57 42.24 -6.90
C LYS A 236 20.14 42.46 -8.35
N GLY A 237 18.89 42.87 -8.49
CA GLY A 237 18.28 43.33 -9.73
C GLY A 237 17.53 42.26 -10.52
N HIS A 238 17.49 41.02 -10.04
CA HIS A 238 16.73 39.96 -10.69
C HIS A 238 15.22 40.28 -10.67
N GLY A 239 14.63 40.52 -9.49
CA GLY A 239 13.20 40.82 -9.34
C GLY A 239 12.75 42.08 -10.09
N THR A 240 13.54 43.15 -10.05
CA THR A 240 13.29 44.37 -10.84
C THR A 240 13.23 44.09 -12.33
N ALA A 241 14.15 43.29 -12.87
CA ALA A 241 14.16 42.95 -14.30
C ALA A 241 13.00 42.00 -14.67
N VAL A 242 12.64 41.06 -13.81
CA VAL A 242 11.47 40.17 -13.98
C VAL A 242 10.18 41.00 -14.02
N ALA A 243 10.02 41.96 -13.11
CA ALA A 243 8.88 42.88 -13.08
C ALA A 243 8.76 43.71 -14.37
N GLY A 244 9.87 44.20 -14.92
CA GLY A 244 9.87 44.92 -16.19
C GLY A 244 9.37 44.08 -17.37
N VAL A 245 9.72 42.79 -17.43
CA VAL A 245 9.28 41.88 -18.51
C VAL A 245 7.78 41.55 -18.39
N ALA A 246 7.29 41.31 -17.17
CA ALA A 246 5.89 40.94 -16.95
C ALA A 246 4.95 42.14 -17.02
N ALA A 247 5.28 43.23 -16.32
CA ALA A 247 4.35 44.32 -16.00
C ALA A 247 4.99 45.72 -16.12
N GLY A 248 6.10 45.89 -16.84
CA GLY A 248 6.65 47.21 -17.17
C GLY A 248 5.59 48.11 -17.81
N ALA A 249 5.60 49.39 -17.45
CA ALA A 249 4.64 50.37 -17.95
C ALA A 249 4.73 50.50 -19.46
N THR A 250 3.67 50.09 -20.16
CA THR A 250 3.63 50.11 -21.62
C THR A 250 2.86 51.33 -22.13
N ASN A 251 3.32 51.89 -23.23
CA ASN A 251 2.79 53.06 -23.90
C ASN A 251 2.93 54.36 -23.09
N ASN A 252 4.00 54.49 -22.29
CA ASN A 252 4.31 55.67 -21.49
C ASN A 252 5.37 56.58 -22.14
N GLY A 253 5.95 56.16 -23.26
CA GLY A 253 6.96 56.88 -24.04
C GLY A 253 8.38 56.75 -23.49
N LEU A 254 8.61 55.85 -22.53
CA LEU A 254 9.87 55.62 -21.83
C LEU A 254 10.27 54.15 -22.00
N GLY A 255 11.58 53.89 -21.92
CA GLY A 255 12.09 52.54 -21.69
C GLY A 255 11.49 51.38 -22.48
N VAL A 256 10.92 50.43 -21.73
CA VAL A 256 10.48 49.09 -22.16
C VAL A 256 8.99 48.89 -22.00
N ALA A 257 8.41 48.00 -22.80
CA ALA A 257 7.03 47.53 -22.65
C ALA A 257 6.98 46.17 -21.93
N GLY A 258 6.12 46.04 -20.91
CA GLY A 258 5.81 44.78 -20.26
C GLY A 258 4.81 43.94 -21.07
N THR A 259 4.97 42.61 -21.04
CA THR A 259 4.09 41.67 -21.77
C THR A 259 2.62 41.73 -21.34
N GLY A 260 2.35 41.95 -20.04
CA GLY A 260 1.02 42.12 -19.48
C GLY A 260 0.38 43.50 -19.71
N TYR A 261 1.08 44.42 -20.40
CA TYR A 261 0.60 45.74 -20.82
C TYR A 261 0.01 46.56 -19.65
N ASN A 262 -1.31 46.60 -19.45
CA ASN A 262 -1.94 47.37 -18.37
C ASN A 262 -1.99 46.63 -17.03
N ALA A 263 -1.67 45.34 -16.96
CA ALA A 263 -1.67 44.57 -15.70
C ALA A 263 -0.76 45.21 -14.63
N MET A 264 -1.20 45.18 -13.38
CA MET A 264 -0.40 45.62 -12.22
C MET A 264 0.42 44.45 -11.66
N PHE A 265 1.40 44.72 -10.81
CA PHE A 265 2.11 43.66 -10.09
C PHE A 265 2.14 43.89 -8.58
N LEU A 266 2.01 42.80 -7.82
CA LEU A 266 2.22 42.78 -6.37
C LEU A 266 3.66 42.30 -6.11
N PRO A 267 4.57 43.18 -5.65
CA PRO A 267 5.94 42.82 -5.35
C PRO A 267 6.04 42.03 -4.04
N LEU A 268 6.58 40.82 -4.09
CA LEU A 268 6.83 40.00 -2.90
C LEU A 268 8.30 39.57 -2.90
N LYS A 269 9.04 39.96 -1.86
CA LYS A 269 10.43 39.58 -1.70
C LYS A 269 10.50 38.26 -0.94
N VAL A 270 11.20 37.27 -1.50
CA VAL A 270 11.21 35.89 -0.98
C VAL A 270 12.61 35.34 -0.75
N PHE A 271 13.65 36.05 -1.17
CA PHE A 271 15.04 35.73 -0.89
C PHE A 271 15.58 36.65 0.20
N SER A 272 16.23 36.08 1.20
CA SER A 272 16.76 36.84 2.33
C SER A 272 17.88 37.80 1.93
N SER A 273 17.98 38.90 2.67
CA SER A 273 19.10 39.85 2.64
C SER A 273 20.45 39.20 2.98
N TYR A 274 20.42 38.08 3.71
CA TYR A 274 21.57 37.34 4.21
C TYR A 274 21.85 36.08 3.36
N PRO A 275 23.14 35.71 3.12
CA PRO A 275 23.52 34.59 2.24
C PRO A 275 22.92 33.21 2.59
N ASN A 276 22.55 32.97 3.85
CA ASN A 276 21.95 31.71 4.33
C ASN A 276 20.65 31.97 5.12
N GLY A 277 19.97 33.09 4.87
CA GLY A 277 18.72 33.36 5.56
C GLY A 277 17.54 32.59 4.97
N PRO A 278 16.36 32.73 5.57
CA PRO A 278 15.17 31.97 5.20
C PRO A 278 14.70 32.30 3.77
N PHE A 279 13.93 31.37 3.20
CA PHE A 279 13.24 31.53 1.93
C PHE A 279 11.73 31.52 2.18
N GLY A 280 11.04 32.58 1.77
CA GLY A 280 9.62 32.79 2.06
C GLY A 280 8.69 32.58 0.85
N GLY A 281 9.11 31.77 -0.12
CA GLY A 281 8.45 31.67 -1.42
C GLY A 281 7.05 31.07 -1.39
N TYR A 282 6.79 30.07 -0.55
CA TYR A 282 5.52 29.35 -0.54
C TYR A 282 4.45 30.08 0.27
N GLU A 283 4.84 30.74 1.35
CA GLU A 283 4.00 31.67 2.12
C GLU A 283 3.56 32.84 1.24
N ALA A 284 4.50 33.39 0.45
CA ALA A 284 4.21 34.45 -0.50
C ALA A 284 3.23 34.01 -1.61
N ILE A 285 3.25 32.74 -2.04
CA ILE A 285 2.27 32.22 -3.01
C ILE A 285 0.85 32.27 -2.41
N VAL A 286 0.71 31.79 -1.17
CA VAL A 286 -0.58 31.81 -0.45
C VAL A 286 -1.06 33.24 -0.27
N HIS A 287 -0.18 34.15 0.14
CA HIS A 287 -0.53 35.56 0.30
C HIS A 287 -0.95 36.20 -1.03
N ALA A 288 -0.18 36.04 -2.10
CA ALA A 288 -0.54 36.56 -3.42
C ALA A 288 -1.91 36.05 -3.88
N ALA A 289 -2.18 34.76 -3.68
CA ALA A 289 -3.47 34.16 -4.03
C ALA A 289 -4.63 34.74 -3.19
N ASN A 290 -4.42 34.94 -1.88
CA ASN A 290 -5.40 35.54 -0.99
C ASN A 290 -5.65 37.02 -1.26
N ARG A 291 -4.63 37.77 -1.72
CA ARG A 291 -4.75 39.16 -2.17
C ARG A 291 -5.30 39.32 -3.59
N GLY A 292 -5.82 38.23 -4.17
CA GLY A 292 -6.58 38.27 -5.42
C GLY A 292 -5.73 38.39 -6.68
N CYS A 293 -4.41 38.14 -6.61
CA CYS A 293 -3.58 38.02 -7.81
C CYS A 293 -4.20 36.99 -8.75
N LYS A 294 -4.28 37.33 -10.04
CA LYS A 294 -4.83 36.43 -11.08
C LYS A 294 -3.77 35.55 -11.71
N VAL A 295 -2.51 35.97 -11.58
CA VAL A 295 -1.32 35.26 -12.05
C VAL A 295 -0.23 35.39 -11.00
N ILE A 296 0.59 34.37 -10.82
CA ILE A 296 1.81 34.40 -10.01
C ILE A 296 2.99 33.98 -10.89
N ASN A 297 4.08 34.75 -10.86
CA ASN A 297 5.33 34.42 -11.53
C ASN A 297 6.40 34.02 -10.53
N LEU A 298 7.00 32.85 -10.75
CA LEU A 298 8.04 32.24 -9.93
C LEU A 298 9.31 32.06 -10.78
N SER A 299 10.24 33.00 -10.70
CA SER A 299 11.50 32.94 -11.46
C SER A 299 12.65 32.36 -10.62
N TRP A 300 12.34 31.28 -9.91
CA TRP A 300 13.23 30.55 -9.01
C TRP A 300 12.86 29.07 -9.00
N GLY A 301 13.78 28.21 -8.52
CA GLY A 301 13.50 26.80 -8.35
C GLY A 301 14.73 25.95 -8.03
N GLY A 302 14.50 24.69 -7.70
CA GLY A 302 15.51 23.71 -7.31
C GLY A 302 15.07 22.27 -7.52
N THR A 303 15.96 21.32 -7.21
CA THR A 303 15.63 19.89 -7.25
C THR A 303 14.98 19.45 -5.94
N GLY A 304 14.01 18.54 -6.02
CA GLY A 304 13.34 17.96 -4.86
C GLY A 304 11.85 18.22 -4.88
N TYR A 305 11.06 17.13 -4.80
CA TYR A 305 9.61 17.21 -4.69
C TYR A 305 9.21 17.31 -3.22
N SER A 306 8.27 18.19 -2.91
CA SER A 306 7.65 18.30 -1.59
C SER A 306 6.13 18.25 -1.72
N LYS A 307 5.51 17.37 -0.93
CA LYS A 307 4.05 17.24 -0.90
C LYS A 307 3.39 18.49 -0.32
N PHE A 308 4.01 19.12 0.69
CA PHE A 308 3.58 20.40 1.25
C PHE A 308 3.53 21.49 0.19
N GLU A 309 4.60 21.62 -0.61
CA GLU A 309 4.68 22.63 -1.68
C GLU A 309 3.65 22.35 -2.77
N GLN A 310 3.44 21.08 -3.16
CA GLN A 310 2.38 20.71 -4.09
C GLN A 310 0.99 21.09 -3.57
N ASP A 311 0.74 20.98 -2.26
CA ASP A 311 -0.53 21.37 -1.66
C ASP A 311 -0.72 22.90 -1.67
N VAL A 312 0.34 23.68 -1.46
CA VAL A 312 0.32 25.15 -1.64
C VAL A 312 0.00 25.53 -3.09
N ILE A 313 0.63 24.87 -4.06
CA ILE A 313 0.35 25.07 -5.48
C ILE A 313 -1.10 24.70 -5.82
N ASN A 314 -1.60 23.59 -5.30
CA ASN A 314 -2.99 23.16 -5.47
C ASN A 314 -3.97 24.19 -4.90
N TYR A 315 -3.71 24.69 -3.69
CA TYR A 315 -4.53 25.72 -3.07
C TYR A 315 -4.63 26.97 -3.95
N ALA A 316 -3.49 27.51 -4.38
CA ALA A 316 -3.47 28.71 -5.21
C ALA A 316 -4.16 28.48 -6.58
N ALA A 317 -3.91 27.34 -7.24
CA ALA A 317 -4.44 27.11 -8.59
C ALA A 317 -5.89 26.62 -8.62
N LEU A 318 -6.27 25.70 -7.73
CA LEU A 318 -7.56 25.02 -7.75
C LEU A 318 -8.61 25.70 -6.86
N GLU A 319 -8.20 26.23 -5.70
CA GLU A 319 -9.14 26.88 -4.77
C GLU A 319 -9.22 28.39 -4.98
N LYS A 320 -8.07 29.04 -5.25
CA LYS A 320 -7.99 30.49 -5.45
C LYS A 320 -8.02 30.92 -6.92
N ASP A 321 -8.07 29.96 -7.85
CA ASP A 321 -8.18 30.21 -9.28
C ASP A 321 -7.06 31.13 -9.82
N VAL A 322 -5.83 30.85 -9.40
CA VAL A 322 -4.63 31.62 -9.78
C VAL A 322 -3.79 30.84 -10.78
N VAL A 323 -3.39 31.50 -11.88
CA VAL A 323 -2.46 30.91 -12.83
C VAL A 323 -1.03 31.02 -12.28
N ILE A 324 -0.34 29.90 -12.08
CA ILE A 324 1.03 29.90 -11.58
C ILE A 324 1.97 29.61 -12.74
N VAL A 325 2.98 30.45 -12.91
CA VAL A 325 3.97 30.36 -13.99
C VAL A 325 5.36 30.31 -13.38
N ALA A 326 6.15 29.31 -13.74
CA ALA A 326 7.48 29.13 -13.17
C ALA A 326 8.56 28.87 -14.22
N SER A 327 9.78 29.32 -13.93
CA SER A 327 10.94 29.13 -14.80
C SER A 327 11.44 27.69 -14.80
N GLY A 328 11.65 27.11 -15.98
CA GLY A 328 12.02 25.69 -16.16
C GLY A 328 13.48 25.34 -15.86
N GLY A 329 14.35 26.33 -15.58
CA GLY A 329 15.73 26.10 -15.12
C GLY A 329 16.84 26.44 -16.09
N ASN A 330 18.04 26.67 -15.53
CA ASN A 330 19.22 27.17 -16.23
C ASN A 330 20.42 26.19 -16.12
N THR A 331 20.13 24.89 -16.08
CA THR A 331 21.12 23.81 -16.07
C THR A 331 20.92 22.92 -17.29
N ASN A 332 21.93 22.72 -18.15
CA ASN A 332 21.81 21.88 -19.34
C ASN A 332 21.75 20.38 -19.01
N ALA A 333 20.62 19.95 -18.46
CA ALA A 333 20.38 18.59 -18.02
C ALA A 333 18.89 18.25 -18.13
N PHE A 334 18.61 16.96 -18.27
CA PHE A 334 17.26 16.42 -18.20
C PHE A 334 16.84 16.29 -16.73
N LEU A 335 16.12 17.28 -16.20
CA LEU A 335 15.82 17.39 -14.78
C LEU A 335 14.43 17.97 -14.54
N ASP A 336 13.76 17.45 -13.53
CA ASP A 336 12.57 18.07 -12.95
C ASP A 336 13.01 19.10 -11.91
N LEU A 337 12.64 20.37 -12.13
CA LEU A 337 12.89 21.48 -11.20
C LEU A 337 11.57 21.98 -10.65
N TYR A 338 11.53 22.23 -9.35
CA TYR A 338 10.37 22.68 -8.60
C TYR A 338 10.56 24.15 -8.22
N PRO A 339 9.51 24.99 -8.33
CA PRO A 339 8.10 24.62 -8.47
C PRO A 339 7.64 24.33 -9.91
N ALA A 340 8.49 24.54 -10.93
CA ALA A 340 8.09 24.42 -12.33
C ALA A 340 7.54 23.03 -12.73
N SER A 341 7.94 21.95 -12.05
CA SER A 341 7.49 20.59 -12.35
C SER A 341 6.34 20.11 -11.46
N TYR A 342 5.76 20.98 -10.62
CA TYR A 342 4.54 20.64 -9.87
C TYR A 342 3.31 20.63 -10.78
N ASP A 343 2.33 19.80 -10.43
CA ASP A 343 1.02 19.88 -11.06
C ASP A 343 0.41 21.26 -10.83
N ASN A 344 -0.32 21.79 -11.81
CA ASN A 344 -0.97 23.11 -11.81
C ASN A 344 -0.03 24.31 -12.02
N VAL A 345 1.23 24.08 -12.36
CA VAL A 345 2.17 25.15 -12.75
C VAL A 345 2.35 25.12 -14.26
N ILE A 346 2.41 26.30 -14.88
CA ILE A 346 2.89 26.45 -16.25
C ILE A 346 4.42 26.49 -16.19
N SER A 347 5.05 25.40 -16.60
CA SER A 347 6.50 25.25 -16.66
C SER A 347 7.06 25.86 -17.93
N VAL A 348 7.96 26.85 -17.79
CA VAL A 348 8.44 27.65 -18.92
C VAL A 348 9.93 27.41 -19.19
N GLY A 349 10.23 26.66 -20.25
CA GLY A 349 11.58 26.56 -20.79
C GLY A 349 12.00 27.82 -21.56
N GLY A 350 13.24 27.87 -22.04
CA GLY A 350 13.76 29.09 -22.67
C GLY A 350 14.50 28.86 -23.99
N ALA A 351 14.30 29.80 -24.91
CA ALA A 351 14.87 29.80 -26.25
C ALA A 351 15.76 31.01 -26.53
N ASN A 352 16.66 30.86 -27.50
CA ASN A 352 17.37 32.00 -28.08
C ASN A 352 16.51 32.75 -29.11
N ASN A 353 17.10 33.76 -29.75
CA ASN A 353 16.46 34.57 -30.80
C ASN A 353 16.21 33.86 -32.14
N LYS A 354 16.40 32.54 -32.20
CA LYS A 354 16.10 31.67 -33.34
C LYS A 354 15.12 30.55 -32.97
N ASP A 355 14.46 30.66 -31.82
CA ASP A 355 13.51 29.68 -31.27
C ASP A 355 14.12 28.30 -30.98
N VAL A 356 15.46 28.25 -30.88
CA VAL A 356 16.18 27.04 -30.45
C VAL A 356 16.38 27.09 -28.94
N LYS A 357 16.15 25.97 -28.26
CA LYS A 357 16.46 25.77 -26.83
C LYS A 357 17.82 26.39 -26.52
N PHE A 358 17.88 27.26 -25.51
CA PHE A 358 19.16 27.85 -25.13
C PHE A 358 20.09 26.76 -24.56
N LYS A 359 21.37 26.80 -24.94
CA LYS A 359 22.33 25.72 -24.67
C LYS A 359 22.44 25.36 -23.19
N ASP A 360 22.25 26.33 -22.29
CA ASP A 360 22.44 26.15 -20.85
C ASP A 360 21.13 25.80 -20.12
N HIS A 361 19.99 25.71 -20.82
CA HIS A 361 18.70 25.53 -20.17
C HIS A 361 18.36 24.07 -19.88
N THR A 362 17.58 23.89 -18.83
CA THR A 362 17.02 22.61 -18.43
C THR A 362 15.92 22.19 -19.41
N TYR A 363 15.74 20.88 -19.55
CA TYR A 363 14.71 20.29 -20.38
C TYR A 363 14.05 19.13 -19.61
N SER A 364 12.73 19.01 -19.73
CA SER A 364 11.95 17.98 -19.04
C SER A 364 10.62 17.78 -19.77
N TYR A 365 10.04 16.59 -19.65
CA TYR A 365 8.68 16.35 -20.12
C TYR A 365 7.60 17.10 -19.31
N ASN A 366 7.99 17.71 -18.18
CA ASN A 366 7.13 18.59 -17.41
C ASN A 366 7.18 20.05 -17.87
N ILE A 367 7.99 20.40 -18.89
CA ILE A 367 7.93 21.72 -19.52
C ILE A 367 6.66 21.81 -20.38
N ASP A 368 5.83 22.83 -20.16
CA ASP A 368 4.57 23.00 -20.89
C ASP A 368 4.76 23.78 -22.19
N LEU A 369 5.63 24.78 -22.18
CA LEU A 369 6.00 25.58 -23.35
C LEU A 369 7.35 26.28 -23.13
N ILE A 370 7.90 26.89 -24.19
CA ILE A 370 9.08 27.76 -24.08
C ILE A 370 8.79 29.19 -24.48
N SER A 371 9.61 30.11 -24.00
CA SER A 371 9.60 31.51 -24.42
C SER A 371 11.03 32.05 -24.60
N PRO A 372 11.25 33.14 -25.35
CA PRO A 372 12.59 33.71 -25.48
C PRO A 372 13.18 34.06 -24.11
N SER A 373 14.44 33.70 -23.90
CA SER A 373 15.10 33.78 -22.59
C SER A 373 16.52 34.36 -22.63
N ASN A 374 17.08 34.62 -23.81
CA ASN A 374 18.46 35.07 -23.96
C ASN A 374 18.52 36.50 -24.52
N ASN A 375 19.32 37.38 -23.93
CA ASN A 375 19.40 38.81 -24.31
C ASN A 375 18.04 39.52 -24.21
N ILE A 376 17.31 39.25 -23.13
CA ILE A 376 16.05 39.92 -22.83
C ILE A 376 16.37 41.31 -22.29
N TYR A 377 15.83 42.35 -22.92
CA TYR A 377 16.02 43.73 -22.47
C TYR A 377 14.91 44.13 -21.49
N SER A 378 15.28 44.61 -20.30
CA SER A 378 14.35 44.96 -19.22
C SER A 378 14.87 46.09 -18.33
N THR A 379 14.08 46.50 -17.35
CA THR A 379 14.41 47.45 -16.27
C THR A 379 15.60 46.96 -15.44
N SER A 380 16.41 47.89 -14.92
CA SER A 380 17.64 47.58 -14.19
C SER A 380 17.63 48.15 -12.77
N GLN A 381 18.27 47.43 -11.85
CA GLN A 381 18.52 47.91 -10.48
C GLN A 381 19.52 49.08 -10.41
N SER A 382 20.25 49.36 -11.51
CA SER A 382 21.34 50.34 -11.52
C SER A 382 20.89 51.82 -11.48
N GLY A 383 19.62 52.13 -11.69
CA GLY A 383 19.08 53.51 -11.61
C GLY A 383 17.63 53.62 -12.10
N ASP A 384 16.95 54.75 -11.83
CA ASP A 384 15.49 54.91 -12.06
C ASP A 384 15.09 54.97 -13.53
N ASP A 385 16.08 55.26 -14.37
CA ASP A 385 16.00 55.41 -15.82
C ASP A 385 16.90 54.38 -16.53
N LYS A 386 17.34 53.32 -15.85
CA LYS A 386 18.34 52.37 -16.36
C LYS A 386 17.72 51.04 -16.79
N TYR A 387 18.21 50.53 -17.91
CA TYR A 387 17.75 49.29 -18.54
C TYR A 387 18.96 48.43 -18.90
N GLY A 388 18.77 47.11 -18.98
CA GLY A 388 19.86 46.17 -19.22
C GLY A 388 19.41 44.88 -19.90
N TYR A 389 20.39 44.16 -20.44
CA TYR A 389 20.18 42.81 -20.95
C TYR A 389 20.34 41.79 -19.84
N VAL A 390 19.39 40.87 -19.78
CA VAL A 390 19.33 39.75 -18.85
C VAL A 390 19.10 38.45 -19.63
N GLY A 391 19.33 37.31 -18.98
CA GLY A 391 19.19 36.01 -19.61
C GLY A 391 18.93 34.88 -18.61
N GLY A 392 18.22 33.85 -19.07
CA GLY A 392 17.74 32.74 -18.23
C GLY A 392 16.26 32.49 -18.41
N THR A 393 15.80 31.28 -18.08
CA THR A 393 14.37 30.92 -18.02
C THR A 393 13.59 31.81 -17.06
N SER A 394 14.26 32.43 -16.09
CA SER A 394 13.73 33.50 -15.23
C SER A 394 13.13 34.69 -15.97
N PHE A 395 13.51 34.89 -17.24
CA PHE A 395 12.99 35.95 -18.12
C PHE A 395 12.06 35.40 -19.21
N ALA A 396 11.95 34.08 -19.34
CA ALA A 396 10.94 33.43 -20.15
C ALA A 396 9.61 33.34 -19.38
N SER A 397 9.62 32.91 -18.11
CA SER A 397 8.43 32.84 -17.25
C SER A 397 7.63 34.15 -17.17
N PRO A 398 8.23 35.35 -16.94
CA PRO A 398 7.46 36.59 -16.86
C PRO A 398 6.79 36.98 -18.18
N THR A 399 7.31 36.56 -19.34
CA THR A 399 6.61 36.78 -20.62
C THR A 399 5.32 35.97 -20.71
N VAL A 400 5.33 34.76 -20.14
CA VAL A 400 4.17 33.87 -20.09
C VAL A 400 3.19 34.35 -19.02
N ALA A 401 3.69 34.84 -17.87
CA ALA A 401 2.86 35.44 -16.83
C ALA A 401 2.11 36.69 -17.32
N GLY A 402 2.78 37.59 -18.04
CA GLY A 402 2.11 38.71 -18.70
C GLY A 402 1.10 38.25 -19.76
N GLY A 403 1.42 37.19 -20.51
CA GLY A 403 0.47 36.54 -21.42
C GLY A 403 -0.77 35.98 -20.72
N ALA A 404 -0.60 35.30 -19.58
CA ALA A 404 -1.68 34.79 -18.76
C ALA A 404 -2.58 35.92 -18.22
N ALA A 405 -2.00 37.07 -17.87
CA ALA A 405 -2.75 38.25 -17.46
C ALA A 405 -3.66 38.76 -18.58
N LEU A 406 -3.16 38.83 -19.82
CA LEU A 406 -3.98 39.18 -20.99
C LEU A 406 -5.08 38.14 -21.24
N VAL A 407 -4.79 36.84 -21.12
CA VAL A 407 -5.80 35.79 -21.31
C VAL A 407 -6.89 35.88 -20.23
N ARG A 408 -6.53 36.14 -18.97
CA ARG A 408 -7.49 36.36 -17.87
C ARG A 408 -8.37 37.60 -18.09
N ALA A 409 -7.81 38.68 -18.63
CA ALA A 409 -8.59 39.87 -18.99
C ALA A 409 -9.59 39.57 -20.11
N ARG A 410 -9.15 38.85 -21.14
CA ARG A 410 -9.97 38.56 -22.31
C ARG A 410 -11.08 37.54 -22.04
N PHE A 411 -10.77 36.53 -21.23
CA PHE A 411 -11.64 35.38 -20.96
C PHE A 411 -11.81 35.20 -19.44
N PRO A 412 -12.52 36.13 -18.78
CA PRO A 412 -12.70 36.11 -17.32
C PRO A 412 -13.47 34.89 -16.82
N GLU A 413 -14.19 34.18 -17.70
CA GLU A 413 -14.92 32.95 -17.40
C GLU A 413 -14.03 31.70 -17.28
N LEU A 414 -12.80 31.75 -17.82
CA LEU A 414 -11.88 30.61 -17.77
C LEU A 414 -11.23 30.50 -16.40
N ASN A 415 -11.23 29.29 -15.85
CA ASN A 415 -10.44 28.98 -14.66
C ASN A 415 -8.94 28.93 -14.99
N ALA A 416 -8.10 28.91 -13.95
CA ALA A 416 -6.65 28.94 -14.05
C ALA A 416 -6.09 27.80 -14.93
N ARG A 417 -6.65 26.58 -14.83
CA ARG A 417 -6.26 25.44 -15.66
C ARG A 417 -6.60 25.66 -17.13
N GLN A 418 -7.79 26.18 -17.44
CA GLN A 418 -8.16 26.51 -18.81
C GLN A 418 -7.27 27.62 -19.40
N VAL A 419 -6.90 28.63 -18.62
CA VAL A 419 -5.94 29.66 -19.07
C VAL A 419 -4.57 29.05 -19.36
N ALA A 420 -4.06 28.18 -18.48
CA ALA A 420 -2.81 27.47 -18.70
C ALA A 420 -2.83 26.63 -19.98
N GLU A 421 -3.86 25.81 -20.15
CA GLU A 421 -4.03 24.98 -21.34
C GLU A 421 -4.21 25.80 -22.61
N ARG A 422 -4.84 26.98 -22.53
CA ARG A 422 -5.02 27.89 -23.67
C ARG A 422 -3.70 28.49 -24.13
N LEU A 423 -2.82 28.87 -23.20
CA LEU A 423 -1.47 29.32 -23.53
C LEU A 423 -0.65 28.19 -24.16
N ARG A 424 -0.76 26.98 -23.61
CA ARG A 424 -0.08 25.77 -24.10
C ARG A 424 -0.56 25.36 -25.50
N ALA A 425 -1.86 25.32 -25.75
CA ALA A 425 -2.44 24.99 -27.05
C ALA A 425 -2.20 26.09 -28.11
N GLY A 426 -1.94 27.32 -27.67
CA GLY A 426 -1.75 28.51 -28.51
C GLY A 426 -0.31 28.76 -28.96
N THR A 427 0.60 27.80 -28.89
CA THR A 427 2.02 27.98 -29.23
C THR A 427 2.30 27.99 -30.75
N ASP A 428 3.52 28.43 -31.10
CA ASP A 428 4.12 28.15 -32.40
C ASP A 428 4.98 26.88 -32.34
N GLU A 429 4.89 26.07 -33.39
CA GLU A 429 5.68 24.85 -33.57
C GLU A 429 7.18 25.18 -33.67
N ILE A 430 8.01 24.38 -33.01
CA ILE A 430 9.47 24.60 -32.92
C ILE A 430 10.30 23.34 -33.20
N TYR A 431 9.68 22.16 -33.26
CA TYR A 431 10.40 20.90 -33.40
C TYR A 431 10.85 20.64 -34.84
N THR A 432 10.39 21.45 -35.80
CA THR A 432 10.95 21.46 -37.17
C THR A 432 12.36 22.05 -37.23
N LEU A 433 12.83 22.71 -36.17
CA LEU A 433 14.17 23.28 -36.09
C LEU A 433 15.18 22.21 -35.63
N ASP A 434 16.29 22.05 -36.35
CA ASP A 434 17.32 21.05 -36.06
C ASP A 434 17.82 21.11 -34.61
N GLY A 435 17.95 22.31 -34.05
CA GLY A 435 18.42 22.53 -32.67
C GLY A 435 17.45 22.04 -31.59
N ASN A 436 16.20 21.73 -31.94
CA ASN A 436 15.15 21.30 -31.00
C ASN A 436 14.79 19.82 -31.15
N GLN A 437 15.13 19.16 -32.26
CA GLN A 437 14.73 17.77 -32.54
C GLN A 437 15.19 16.78 -31.47
N ALA A 438 16.37 16.99 -30.88
CA ALA A 438 16.90 16.15 -29.80
C ALA A 438 16.12 16.26 -28.47
N TYR A 439 15.25 17.26 -28.36
CA TYR A 439 14.45 17.57 -27.17
C TYR A 439 12.95 17.46 -27.47
N LEU A 440 12.58 16.64 -28.46
CA LEU A 440 11.19 16.41 -28.85
C LEU A 440 10.33 16.18 -27.60
N GLU A 441 9.29 17.00 -27.45
CA GLU A 441 8.33 16.98 -26.34
C GLU A 441 8.89 17.28 -24.93
N MET A 442 10.20 17.52 -24.80
CA MET A 442 10.87 17.96 -23.55
C MET A 442 10.93 19.50 -23.42
N LEU A 443 10.29 20.21 -24.34
CA LEU A 443 10.21 21.68 -24.42
C LEU A 443 8.73 22.12 -24.50
N GLY A 444 7.81 21.24 -24.12
CA GLY A 444 6.38 21.51 -24.19
C GLY A 444 5.80 21.54 -25.60
N THR A 445 4.70 22.25 -25.77
CA THR A 445 3.99 22.34 -27.06
C THR A 445 4.61 23.34 -28.04
N GLY A 446 5.68 24.02 -27.65
CA GLY A 446 6.39 24.97 -28.49
C GLY A 446 6.49 26.35 -27.88
N ARG A 447 6.63 27.37 -28.72
CA ARG A 447 6.97 28.73 -28.30
C ARG A 447 5.73 29.58 -28.06
N LEU A 448 5.68 30.33 -26.96
CA LEU A 448 4.58 31.23 -26.60
C LEU A 448 4.16 32.16 -27.76
N ASN A 449 2.89 32.13 -28.17
CA ASN A 449 2.34 33.09 -29.13
C ASN A 449 1.08 33.76 -28.56
N LEU A 450 1.23 35.01 -28.12
CA LEU A 450 0.17 35.78 -27.45
C LEU A 450 -1.04 36.01 -28.36
N LYS A 451 -0.80 36.28 -29.64
CA LYS A 451 -1.88 36.49 -30.60
C LYS A 451 -2.75 35.24 -30.76
N LYS A 452 -2.14 34.05 -30.89
CA LYS A 452 -2.85 32.78 -30.98
C LYS A 452 -3.62 32.47 -29.68
N ALA A 453 -2.97 32.62 -28.53
CA ALA A 453 -3.62 32.42 -27.24
C ALA A 453 -4.82 33.36 -27.01
N LEU A 454 -4.76 34.61 -27.46
CA LEU A 454 -5.86 35.57 -27.28
C LEU A 454 -6.97 35.43 -28.34
N LYS A 455 -6.64 35.04 -29.57
CA LYS A 455 -7.60 35.02 -30.70
C LYS A 455 -8.14 33.64 -31.06
N GLY A 456 -7.49 32.54 -30.67
CA GLY A 456 -7.89 31.19 -31.10
C GLY A 456 -9.30 30.80 -30.62
N GLU A 457 -10.22 30.52 -31.53
CA GLU A 457 -11.61 30.19 -31.18
C GLU A 457 -11.79 28.69 -30.87
N ASP A 458 -11.04 27.80 -31.53
CA ASP A 458 -11.17 26.33 -31.42
C ASP A 458 -9.92 25.64 -30.84
N LEU A 459 -9.24 26.28 -29.90
CA LEU A 459 -8.11 25.64 -29.21
C LEU A 459 -8.61 24.43 -28.42
N LYS A 460 -7.98 23.27 -28.60
CA LYS A 460 -8.32 22.00 -27.96
C LYS A 460 -7.21 21.61 -26.98
N SER A 461 -7.57 21.05 -25.82
CA SER A 461 -6.60 20.52 -24.88
C SER A 461 -7.22 19.40 -24.03
N VAL A 462 -6.78 18.17 -24.28
CA VAL A 462 -7.11 16.99 -23.49
C VAL A 462 -5.90 16.63 -22.65
N ARG A 463 -6.12 16.43 -21.35
CA ARG A 463 -5.08 15.99 -20.40
C ARG A 463 -5.52 14.73 -19.69
N CYS A 464 -4.56 13.87 -19.38
CA CYS A 464 -4.79 12.72 -18.52
C CYS A 464 -4.71 13.16 -17.05
N LEU A 465 -5.75 12.84 -16.28
CA LEU A 465 -5.90 13.18 -14.86
C LEU A 465 -5.33 12.11 -13.92
N SER A 466 -5.40 10.84 -14.32
CA SER A 466 -4.90 9.71 -13.54
C SER A 466 -4.41 8.64 -14.48
N PHE A 467 -3.26 8.06 -14.18
CA PHE A 467 -2.61 7.00 -14.95
C PHE A 467 -1.89 6.05 -14.00
N VAL A 468 -2.55 4.93 -13.64
CA VAL A 468 -2.10 4.06 -12.54
C VAL A 468 -2.24 2.57 -12.88
N PRO A 469 -1.36 1.71 -12.34
CA PRO A 469 -1.55 0.26 -12.40
C PRO A 469 -2.85 -0.19 -11.73
N SER A 470 -3.58 -1.14 -12.34
CA SER A 470 -4.89 -1.57 -11.85
C SER A 470 -5.15 -3.07 -12.08
N PRO A 471 -5.74 -3.82 -11.12
CA PRO A 471 -5.86 -3.46 -9.71
C PRO A 471 -4.51 -3.64 -8.99
N ASN A 472 -3.92 -2.56 -8.46
CA ASN A 472 -2.69 -2.53 -7.63
C ASN A 472 -1.61 -3.56 -7.99
N GLN A 473 -1.33 -3.74 -9.29
CA GLN A 473 -0.35 -4.68 -9.76
C GLN A 473 1.07 -4.12 -9.57
N SER A 474 1.97 -4.95 -9.03
CA SER A 474 3.37 -4.58 -8.89
C SER A 474 4.08 -4.58 -10.25
N LEU A 475 4.77 -3.50 -10.57
CA LEU A 475 5.54 -3.33 -11.81
C LEU A 475 6.88 -4.07 -11.72
N VAL A 476 6.88 -5.40 -11.75
CA VAL A 476 8.09 -6.23 -11.55
C VAL A 476 8.65 -6.77 -12.86
N ALA A 477 9.95 -7.10 -12.89
CA ALA A 477 10.57 -7.71 -14.07
C ALA A 477 9.81 -8.97 -14.54
N GLY A 478 9.53 -9.05 -15.84
CA GLY A 478 8.79 -10.15 -16.46
C GLY A 478 7.27 -10.11 -16.30
N SER A 479 6.71 -9.16 -15.54
CA SER A 479 5.25 -9.04 -15.35
C SER A 479 4.55 -8.45 -16.57
N THR A 480 3.26 -8.77 -16.70
CA THR A 480 2.32 -8.07 -17.57
C THR A 480 1.37 -7.28 -16.66
N VAL A 481 1.25 -5.98 -16.91
CA VAL A 481 0.54 -5.04 -16.04
C VAL A 481 -0.50 -4.25 -16.83
N THR A 482 -1.69 -4.12 -16.26
CA THR A 482 -2.77 -3.25 -16.76
C THR A 482 -2.68 -1.86 -16.15
N LEU A 483 -2.87 -0.82 -16.97
CA LEU A 483 -2.88 0.59 -16.56
C LEU A 483 -4.23 1.21 -16.91
N ASP A 484 -4.90 1.75 -15.90
CA ASP A 484 -6.14 2.52 -16.08
C ASP A 484 -5.78 4.00 -16.26
N ALA A 485 -6.53 4.68 -17.13
CA ALA A 485 -6.36 6.10 -17.38
C ALA A 485 -7.70 6.86 -17.39
N SER A 486 -7.69 8.08 -16.86
CA SER A 486 -8.82 9.01 -16.96
C SER A 486 -8.36 10.34 -17.55
N PHE A 487 -9.24 11.00 -18.29
CA PHE A 487 -8.93 12.17 -19.10
C PHE A 487 -9.98 13.25 -18.90
N ILE A 488 -9.58 14.50 -19.11
CA ILE A 488 -10.45 15.67 -19.16
C ILE A 488 -10.12 16.51 -20.39
N ASN A 489 -11.14 17.06 -21.05
CA ASN A 489 -10.95 18.09 -22.07
C ASN A 489 -11.16 19.47 -21.45
N TYR A 490 -10.15 20.33 -21.43
CA TYR A 490 -10.24 21.66 -20.81
C TYR A 490 -10.83 22.73 -21.73
N LEU A 491 -10.67 22.61 -23.05
CA LEU A 491 -10.98 23.67 -24.00
C LEU A 491 -12.06 23.23 -25.00
N ALA A 492 -11.94 23.55 -26.28
CA ALA A 492 -12.96 23.26 -27.29
C ALA A 492 -13.24 21.74 -27.39
N PRO A 493 -14.49 21.33 -27.70
CA PRO A 493 -14.85 19.91 -27.83
C PRO A 493 -13.97 19.14 -28.82
N VAL A 494 -13.71 17.87 -28.51
CA VAL A 494 -13.03 16.92 -29.40
C VAL A 494 -13.99 15.80 -29.80
N GLU A 495 -13.83 15.26 -31.01
CA GLU A 495 -14.68 14.19 -31.55
C GLU A 495 -13.87 12.94 -31.88
N GLY A 496 -14.31 11.75 -31.44
CA GLY A 496 -13.62 10.50 -31.80
C GLY A 496 -12.18 10.39 -31.28
N LEU A 497 -11.90 10.98 -30.11
CA LEU A 497 -10.58 11.02 -29.48
C LEU A 497 -9.95 9.62 -29.38
N GLN A 498 -8.79 9.48 -30.01
CA GLN A 498 -7.91 8.33 -29.91
C GLN A 498 -6.74 8.65 -28.98
N VAL A 499 -6.44 7.71 -28.09
CA VAL A 499 -5.28 7.77 -27.20
C VAL A 499 -4.36 6.59 -27.48
N THR A 500 -3.07 6.87 -27.66
CA THR A 500 -2.04 5.86 -27.93
C THR A 500 -0.96 5.90 -26.85
N LEU A 501 -0.72 4.78 -26.19
CA LEU A 501 0.37 4.56 -25.25
C LEU A 501 1.60 4.01 -25.97
N THR A 502 2.75 4.67 -25.79
CA THR A 502 4.06 4.21 -26.24
C THR A 502 5.07 4.21 -25.08
N SER A 503 6.12 3.40 -25.20
CA SER A 503 7.24 3.37 -24.26
C SER A 503 8.48 3.94 -24.92
N LEU A 504 9.21 4.81 -24.21
CA LEU A 504 10.54 5.27 -24.61
C LEU A 504 11.66 4.38 -24.04
N SER A 505 11.31 3.41 -23.18
CA SER A 505 12.28 2.50 -22.55
C SER A 505 12.31 1.14 -23.24
N PRO A 506 13.49 0.56 -23.49
CA PRO A 506 13.62 -0.81 -23.99
C PRO A 506 13.16 -1.86 -22.97
N HIS A 507 12.95 -1.48 -21.71
CA HIS A 507 12.51 -2.39 -20.64
C HIS A 507 11.00 -2.58 -20.57
N VAL A 508 10.22 -1.85 -21.37
CA VAL A 508 8.76 -1.98 -21.43
C VAL A 508 8.29 -2.09 -22.87
N SER A 509 7.51 -3.13 -23.14
CA SER A 509 6.77 -3.31 -24.39
C SER A 509 5.28 -3.09 -24.16
N ILE A 510 4.61 -2.49 -25.14
CA ILE A 510 3.17 -2.22 -25.06
C ILE A 510 2.44 -3.34 -25.81
N THR A 511 1.59 -4.09 -25.12
CA THR A 511 0.80 -5.18 -25.73
C THR A 511 -0.61 -4.72 -26.09
N GLN A 512 -1.17 -3.75 -25.36
CA GLN A 512 -2.39 -3.05 -25.70
C GLN A 512 -2.20 -1.57 -25.44
N GLY A 513 -2.06 -0.81 -26.52
CA GLY A 513 -1.61 0.58 -26.48
C GLY A 513 -2.61 1.58 -27.03
N SER A 514 -3.83 1.19 -27.39
CA SER A 514 -4.80 2.09 -28.03
C SER A 514 -6.12 2.08 -27.29
N ALA A 515 -6.68 3.27 -27.08
CA ALA A 515 -7.99 3.47 -26.48
C ALA A 515 -8.78 4.54 -27.26
N SER A 516 -10.04 4.25 -27.55
CA SER A 516 -10.98 5.20 -28.17
C SER A 516 -11.95 5.70 -27.11
N LEU A 517 -11.96 7.01 -26.87
CA LEU A 517 -12.80 7.65 -25.85
C LEU A 517 -14.05 8.32 -26.43
N GLY A 518 -14.18 8.36 -27.76
CA GLY A 518 -15.30 9.04 -28.43
C GLY A 518 -15.19 10.56 -28.32
N GLY A 519 -16.32 11.26 -28.33
CA GLY A 519 -16.36 12.72 -28.19
C GLY A 519 -16.28 13.16 -26.74
N LEU A 520 -15.49 14.20 -26.46
CA LEU A 520 -15.42 14.87 -25.16
C LEU A 520 -15.72 16.36 -25.31
N GLY A 521 -16.83 16.79 -24.69
CA GLY A 521 -17.17 18.21 -24.59
C GLY A 521 -16.20 18.97 -23.67
N THR A 522 -16.28 20.30 -23.68
CA THR A 522 -15.53 21.16 -22.77
C THR A 522 -15.81 20.82 -21.31
N MET A 523 -14.75 20.66 -20.53
CA MET A 523 -14.74 20.20 -19.13
C MET A 523 -15.32 18.80 -18.90
N ALA A 524 -15.61 18.02 -19.95
CA ALA A 524 -16.05 16.64 -19.83
C ALA A 524 -14.85 15.70 -19.57
N SER A 525 -15.10 14.65 -18.80
CA SER A 525 -14.12 13.60 -18.51
C SER A 525 -14.58 12.22 -19.01
N ALA A 526 -13.61 11.35 -19.28
CA ALA A 526 -13.84 9.93 -19.56
C ALA A 526 -12.66 9.09 -19.10
N SER A 527 -12.93 7.82 -18.80
CA SER A 527 -11.90 6.83 -18.51
C SER A 527 -11.80 5.80 -19.63
N THR A 528 -10.64 5.15 -19.73
CA THR A 528 -10.46 3.99 -20.61
C THR A 528 -11.46 2.90 -20.26
N ARG A 529 -12.21 2.41 -21.26
CA ARG A 529 -13.08 1.23 -21.10
C ARG A 529 -12.30 -0.07 -21.14
N GLU A 530 -11.23 -0.10 -21.93
CA GLU A 530 -10.26 -1.19 -21.96
C GLU A 530 -8.91 -0.63 -21.46
N PRO A 531 -8.29 -1.26 -20.45
CA PRO A 531 -7.04 -0.77 -19.89
C PRO A 531 -5.90 -0.87 -20.90
N PHE A 532 -4.90 -0.01 -20.76
CA PHE A 532 -3.64 -0.24 -21.44
C PHE A 532 -2.94 -1.44 -20.82
N VAL A 533 -2.20 -2.19 -21.62
CA VAL A 533 -1.43 -3.35 -21.14
C VAL A 533 0.02 -3.19 -21.54
N ILE A 534 0.89 -3.25 -20.53
CA ILE A 534 2.34 -3.22 -20.69
C ILE A 534 2.96 -4.53 -20.23
N LYS A 535 4.10 -4.88 -20.80
CA LYS A 535 4.93 -6.00 -20.37
C LYS A 535 6.31 -5.51 -20.03
N VAL A 536 6.72 -5.76 -18.78
CA VAL A 536 8.03 -5.43 -18.26
C VAL A 536 9.04 -6.51 -18.64
N SER A 537 10.18 -6.13 -19.18
CA SER A 537 11.25 -7.06 -19.56
C SER A 537 11.79 -7.83 -18.35
N LYS A 538 12.25 -9.07 -18.56
CA LYS A 538 12.91 -9.87 -17.52
C LYS A 538 14.28 -9.29 -17.13
N ASP A 539 14.94 -8.58 -18.05
CA ASP A 539 16.28 -8.00 -17.85
C ASP A 539 16.21 -6.57 -17.27
N THR A 540 15.05 -6.17 -16.76
CA THR A 540 14.85 -4.83 -16.19
C THR A 540 15.70 -4.66 -14.92
N PRO A 541 16.60 -3.66 -14.84
CA PRO A 541 17.37 -3.39 -13.63
C PRO A 541 16.45 -3.01 -12.45
N PRO A 542 16.90 -3.19 -11.20
CA PRO A 542 16.13 -2.73 -10.05
C PRO A 542 15.99 -1.19 -10.01
N ASN A 543 14.85 -0.68 -9.51
CA ASN A 543 14.54 0.75 -9.38
C ASN A 543 14.69 1.56 -10.69
N HIS A 544 14.34 0.96 -11.83
CA HIS A 544 14.55 1.59 -13.12
C HIS A 544 13.45 2.61 -13.43
N LYS A 545 13.81 3.89 -13.63
CA LYS A 545 12.86 4.93 -14.06
C LYS A 545 12.63 4.83 -15.57
N ILE A 546 11.37 4.75 -15.99
CA ILE A 546 10.94 4.79 -17.39
C ILE A 546 10.02 5.98 -17.62
N TYR A 547 9.84 6.35 -18.89
CA TYR A 547 8.80 7.28 -19.33
C TYR A 547 7.87 6.57 -20.30
N LEU A 548 6.59 6.55 -19.94
CA LEU A 548 5.50 6.19 -20.84
C LEU A 548 4.93 7.45 -21.45
N ARG A 549 4.55 7.40 -22.73
CA ARG A 549 4.00 8.53 -23.47
C ARG A 549 2.58 8.21 -23.89
N LEU A 550 1.63 9.05 -23.53
CA LEU A 550 0.29 9.09 -24.11
C LEU A 550 0.27 10.12 -25.23
N GLY A 551 -0.14 9.71 -26.43
CA GLY A 551 -0.46 10.60 -27.54
C GLY A 551 -1.96 10.71 -27.72
N TYR A 552 -2.45 11.92 -28.00
CA TYR A 552 -3.86 12.25 -28.21
C TYR A 552 -4.07 12.66 -29.65
N THR A 553 -5.14 12.19 -30.30
CA THR A 553 -5.57 12.75 -31.58
C THR A 553 -7.05 12.58 -31.86
N ASP A 554 -7.65 13.57 -32.52
CA ASP A 554 -8.97 13.47 -33.15
C ASP A 554 -8.91 13.53 -34.70
N GLY A 555 -7.69 13.49 -35.26
CA GLY A 555 -7.41 13.70 -36.69
C GLY A 555 -7.08 15.15 -37.07
N THR A 556 -7.61 16.14 -36.33
CA THR A 556 -7.32 17.58 -36.53
C THR A 556 -6.52 18.20 -35.38
N TYR A 557 -6.60 17.57 -34.22
CA TYR A 557 -5.89 17.89 -32.99
C TYR A 557 -4.88 16.79 -32.69
N SER A 558 -3.73 17.19 -32.15
CA SER A 558 -2.69 16.29 -31.66
C SER A 558 -2.03 16.88 -30.43
N ASP A 559 -1.76 16.04 -29.43
CA ASP A 559 -1.13 16.46 -28.18
C ASP A 559 -0.50 15.23 -27.48
N PHE A 560 0.19 15.44 -26.38
CA PHE A 560 0.92 14.39 -25.67
C PHE A 560 1.05 14.64 -24.17
N GLN A 561 1.31 13.58 -23.42
CA GLN A 561 1.70 13.65 -22.01
C GLN A 561 2.61 12.48 -21.65
N HIS A 562 3.67 12.74 -20.89
CA HIS A 562 4.57 11.71 -20.40
C HIS A 562 4.31 11.41 -18.93
N PHE A 563 4.52 10.14 -18.56
CA PHE A 563 4.35 9.62 -17.22
C PHE A 563 5.63 8.91 -16.79
N PRO A 564 6.35 9.44 -15.79
CA PRO A 564 7.46 8.72 -15.18
C PRO A 564 6.91 7.57 -14.33
N LEU A 565 7.48 6.38 -14.48
CA LEU A 565 7.23 5.25 -13.58
C LEU A 565 8.56 4.66 -13.13
N ILE A 566 8.66 4.29 -11.86
CA ILE A 566 9.77 3.49 -11.36
C ILE A 566 9.31 2.03 -11.37
N ILE A 567 9.99 1.20 -12.15
CA ILE A 567 9.69 -0.22 -12.30
C ILE A 567 10.77 -1.07 -11.62
N ASN A 568 10.39 -2.30 -11.32
CA ASN A 568 11.20 -3.34 -10.71
C ASN A 568 11.86 -2.87 -9.39
N LEU A 569 11.07 -2.28 -8.49
CA LEU A 569 11.57 -1.80 -7.21
C LEU A 569 12.36 -2.89 -6.46
N ASN A 570 13.48 -2.52 -5.84
CA ASN A 570 14.25 -3.42 -4.96
C ASN A 570 13.79 -3.33 -3.50
N PHE A 571 12.67 -2.68 -3.22
CA PHE A 571 12.07 -2.59 -1.90
C PHE A 571 10.55 -2.71 -1.98
N SER A 572 9.94 -3.04 -0.84
CA SER A 572 8.49 -3.15 -0.69
C SER A 572 8.10 -2.82 0.74
N THR A 573 6.85 -2.42 0.94
CA THR A 573 6.33 -1.97 2.23
C THR A 573 5.22 -2.88 2.73
N LEU A 574 5.29 -3.26 4.01
CA LEU A 574 4.18 -3.84 4.75
C LEU A 574 3.22 -2.71 5.13
N THR A 575 1.95 -2.83 4.73
CA THR A 575 0.88 -1.84 4.91
C THR A 575 -0.43 -2.44 5.40
N ALA A 576 -0.44 -3.75 5.69
CA ALA A 576 -1.65 -4.45 6.15
C ALA A 576 -2.07 -4.11 7.59
N ASN A 577 -1.21 -3.45 8.37
CA ASN A 577 -1.39 -3.27 9.81
C ASN A 577 -1.02 -1.84 10.26
N ASN A 578 -1.08 -1.54 11.56
CA ASN A 578 -0.79 -0.20 12.09
C ASN A 578 0.69 0.18 12.03
N LEU A 579 1.59 -0.81 11.90
CA LEU A 579 3.04 -0.59 11.82
C LEU A 579 3.55 -0.82 10.39
N HIS A 580 3.58 0.24 9.60
CA HIS A 580 4.13 0.17 8.25
C HIS A 580 5.64 0.10 8.30
N LEU A 581 6.22 -0.89 7.61
CA LEU A 581 7.66 -1.08 7.53
C LEU A 581 8.08 -1.38 6.09
N THR A 582 9.04 -0.61 5.57
CA THR A 582 9.69 -0.90 4.30
C THR A 582 10.86 -1.87 4.49
N LEU A 583 10.99 -2.85 3.59
CA LEU A 583 12.14 -3.73 3.47
C LEU A 583 12.73 -3.61 2.08
N ASN A 584 14.05 -3.48 1.98
CA ASN A 584 14.74 -3.59 0.71
C ASN A 584 15.28 -5.01 0.46
N SER A 585 15.94 -5.18 -0.68
CA SER A 585 16.51 -6.46 -1.12
C SER A 585 17.97 -6.64 -0.68
N GLU A 586 18.50 -5.69 0.09
CA GLU A 586 19.90 -5.60 0.48
C GLU A 586 20.07 -5.57 2.02
N GLY A 587 19.03 -5.94 2.77
CA GLY A 587 19.10 -6.14 4.22
C GLY A 587 18.75 -4.92 5.08
N ASN A 588 18.34 -3.79 4.51
CA ASN A 588 17.81 -2.67 5.28
C ASN A 588 16.36 -2.90 5.71
N ILE A 589 16.03 -2.31 6.87
CA ILE A 589 14.67 -2.09 7.33
C ILE A 589 14.42 -0.58 7.40
N GLY A 590 13.21 -0.14 7.09
CA GLY A 590 12.91 1.27 6.87
C GLY A 590 13.26 1.70 5.45
N TYR A 591 13.90 2.84 5.27
CA TYR A 591 14.19 3.39 3.95
C TYR A 591 15.16 2.51 3.13
N ASN A 592 15.13 2.66 1.81
CA ASN A 592 16.01 1.93 0.91
C ASN A 592 17.44 2.48 0.96
N GLY A 593 18.24 1.96 1.88
CA GLY A 593 19.55 2.51 2.21
C GLY A 593 19.42 3.87 2.90
N LEU A 594 20.38 4.77 2.68
CA LEU A 594 20.34 6.15 3.23
C LEU A 594 19.40 7.10 2.45
N ASN A 595 18.61 6.59 1.50
CA ASN A 595 17.68 7.39 0.72
C ASN A 595 16.29 7.43 1.38
N MET A 596 16.04 8.49 2.14
CA MET A 596 14.76 8.75 2.82
C MET A 596 13.57 8.99 1.89
N SER A 597 13.78 9.04 0.57
CA SER A 597 12.71 9.19 -0.43
C SER A 597 12.24 7.85 -1.01
N GLN A 598 12.89 6.72 -0.68
CA GLN A 598 12.58 5.40 -1.23
C GLN A 598 12.08 4.47 -0.12
N GLY A 599 10.76 4.32 -0.04
CA GLY A 599 10.08 3.63 1.06
C GLY A 599 9.37 4.59 1.99
N VAL A 600 8.74 4.06 3.04
CA VAL A 600 8.03 4.86 4.04
C VAL A 600 8.75 4.91 5.38
N GLY A 601 9.89 4.24 5.51
CA GLY A 601 10.57 4.05 6.79
C GLY A 601 9.82 3.06 7.69
N VAL A 602 9.73 3.37 8.98
CA VAL A 602 8.93 2.63 9.97
C VAL A 602 7.91 3.59 10.58
N LYS A 603 6.64 3.46 10.21
CA LYS A 603 5.56 4.36 10.65
C LYS A 603 4.55 3.62 11.51
N TYR A 604 4.06 4.29 12.54
CA TYR A 604 2.99 3.77 13.39
C TYR A 604 1.74 4.65 13.30
N LYS A 605 0.57 4.02 13.05
CA LYS A 605 -0.75 4.70 12.94
C LYS A 605 -0.74 5.94 12.04
N ASN A 606 -0.11 5.84 10.87
CA ASN A 606 0.09 6.93 9.89
C ASN A 606 0.91 8.15 10.38
N GLY A 607 1.65 8.03 11.49
CA GLY A 607 2.59 9.04 11.96
C GLY A 607 3.81 9.23 11.06
N ALA A 608 4.74 10.09 11.51
CA ALA A 608 6.06 10.22 10.90
C ALA A 608 6.84 8.89 10.97
N SER A 609 7.85 8.72 10.10
CA SER A 609 8.78 7.60 10.27
C SER A 609 9.50 7.78 11.60
N MET A 610 9.55 6.72 12.40
CA MET A 610 10.25 6.68 13.68
C MET A 610 11.69 6.18 13.53
N LEU A 611 12.06 5.67 12.35
CA LEU A 611 13.38 5.09 12.09
C LEU A 611 14.10 5.90 11.01
N PHE A 612 15.33 6.30 11.31
CA PHE A 612 16.27 6.93 10.38
C PHE A 612 16.90 5.87 9.46
N GLU A 613 17.56 4.89 10.07
CA GLU A 613 18.20 3.76 9.38
C GLU A 613 18.08 2.49 10.21
N GLY A 614 17.91 1.36 9.54
CA GLY A 614 18.07 0.05 10.17
C GLY A 614 18.47 -1.02 9.18
N GLY A 615 18.91 -2.16 9.70
CA GLY A 615 19.25 -3.29 8.86
C GLY A 615 19.86 -4.47 9.60
N LEU A 616 19.91 -5.60 8.90
CA LEU A 616 20.57 -6.82 9.35
C LEU A 616 22.09 -6.63 9.30
N ILE A 617 22.75 -7.03 10.38
CA ILE A 617 24.20 -7.15 10.49
C ILE A 617 24.52 -8.63 10.69
N LEU A 618 25.35 -9.20 9.81
CA LEU A 618 25.97 -10.52 9.98
C LEU A 618 27.48 -10.34 10.11
N SER A 619 28.09 -11.03 11.07
CA SER A 619 29.55 -11.03 11.18
C SER A 619 30.08 -12.27 11.86
N ALA A 620 31.19 -12.79 11.33
CA ALA A 620 31.97 -13.86 11.97
C ALA A 620 33.26 -13.34 12.62
N ASP A 621 33.79 -12.19 12.16
CA ASP A 621 35.00 -11.57 12.71
C ASP A 621 35.01 -10.04 12.52
N SER A 622 35.88 -9.34 13.25
CA SER A 622 35.92 -7.87 13.32
C SER A 622 36.24 -7.15 12.01
N GLY A 623 36.81 -7.83 11.01
CA GLY A 623 37.09 -7.27 9.69
C GLY A 623 36.02 -7.59 8.65
N LYS A 624 35.07 -8.48 8.98
CA LYS A 624 34.13 -9.06 8.03
C LYS A 624 32.71 -8.92 8.56
N VAL A 625 32.09 -7.82 8.16
CA VAL A 625 30.71 -7.49 8.50
C VAL A 625 29.92 -7.36 7.21
N ALA A 626 28.89 -8.18 7.05
CA ALA A 626 27.91 -8.06 5.99
C ALA A 626 26.69 -7.31 6.52
N ASP A 627 26.53 -6.08 6.05
CA ASP A 627 25.40 -5.20 6.35
C ASP A 627 25.17 -4.24 5.17
N ASN A 628 24.06 -3.51 5.17
CA ASN A 628 23.85 -2.39 4.26
C ASN A 628 23.50 -1.10 5.00
N ILE A 629 23.89 -0.99 6.26
CA ILE A 629 23.80 0.26 7.02
C ILE A 629 25.02 1.14 6.69
N HIS A 630 25.04 2.39 7.14
CA HIS A 630 26.17 3.28 6.83
C HIS A 630 27.50 2.77 7.41
N ASN A 631 28.59 3.07 6.73
CA ASN A 631 29.95 2.74 7.11
C ASN A 631 30.67 3.96 7.71
N GLY A 632 31.96 3.81 8.03
CA GLY A 632 32.82 4.89 8.55
C GLY A 632 33.00 6.11 7.63
N SER A 633 32.43 6.11 6.43
CA SER A 633 32.45 7.21 5.47
C SER A 633 31.04 7.66 5.07
N TRP A 634 30.01 7.34 5.87
CA TRP A 634 28.62 7.72 5.63
C TRP A 634 28.05 7.22 4.30
N GLN A 635 28.49 6.04 3.87
CA GLN A 635 27.95 5.33 2.71
C GLN A 635 27.39 3.98 3.13
N ASN A 636 26.33 3.50 2.48
CA ASN A 636 25.85 2.14 2.72
C ASN A 636 26.96 1.10 2.44
N SER A 637 27.15 0.16 3.37
CA SER A 637 28.20 -0.89 3.28
C SER A 637 28.10 -1.81 2.06
N ARG A 638 26.89 -2.04 1.52
CA ARG A 638 26.62 -2.96 0.39
C ARG A 638 27.17 -4.38 0.60
N GLY A 639 27.14 -4.85 1.84
CA GLY A 639 27.59 -6.18 2.25
C GLY A 639 26.66 -7.33 1.84
N PHE A 640 25.54 -7.02 1.17
CA PHE A 640 24.62 -8.01 0.61
C PHE A 640 24.43 -7.79 -0.90
N LYS A 641 24.23 -8.89 -1.62
CA LYS A 641 23.82 -8.91 -3.03
C LYS A 641 22.46 -9.58 -3.15
N PRO A 642 21.45 -8.94 -3.79
CA PRO A 642 20.17 -9.59 -3.99
C PRO A 642 20.27 -10.71 -5.03
N ILE A 643 19.75 -11.88 -4.70
CA ILE A 643 19.50 -13.00 -5.62
C ILE A 643 18.06 -12.92 -6.14
N MET A 644 17.10 -12.68 -5.24
CA MET A 644 15.71 -12.36 -5.57
C MET A 644 15.31 -11.09 -4.84
N LEU A 645 14.77 -10.13 -5.59
CA LEU A 645 14.30 -8.87 -5.04
C LEU A 645 13.12 -9.09 -4.08
N THR A 646 12.99 -8.24 -3.07
CA THR A 646 11.93 -8.30 -2.06
C THR A 646 10.57 -8.03 -2.70
N ARG A 647 9.62 -8.97 -2.57
CA ARG A 647 8.29 -8.89 -3.20
C ARG A 647 7.15 -9.07 -2.19
N PRO A 648 6.03 -8.35 -2.38
CA PRO A 648 4.84 -8.53 -1.56
C PRO A 648 3.99 -9.71 -2.00
N TYR A 649 3.39 -10.38 -1.02
CA TYR A 649 2.39 -11.43 -1.18
C TYR A 649 1.25 -11.11 -0.20
N PHE A 650 0.00 -11.23 -0.64
CA PHE A 650 -1.17 -10.87 0.17
C PHE A 650 -2.03 -12.10 0.44
N ASN A 651 -2.71 -12.11 1.59
CA ASN A 651 -3.62 -13.17 2.04
C ASN A 651 -2.99 -14.57 1.96
N THR A 652 -1.78 -14.70 2.50
CA THR A 652 -1.11 -16.00 2.53
C THR A 652 -1.73 -16.87 3.64
N LYS A 653 -1.31 -18.14 3.72
CA LYS A 653 -1.75 -19.04 4.81
C LYS A 653 -1.32 -18.52 6.20
N LEU A 654 -0.25 -17.72 6.28
CA LEU A 654 0.37 -17.33 7.54
C LEU A 654 0.09 -15.87 7.91
N ALA A 655 -0.13 -14.97 6.95
CA ALA A 655 -0.29 -13.55 7.20
C ALA A 655 -1.15 -12.84 6.13
N ASP A 656 -1.75 -11.71 6.50
CA ASP A 656 -2.51 -10.86 5.59
C ASP A 656 -1.61 -10.22 4.55
N GLN A 657 -0.36 -9.94 4.93
CA GLN A 657 0.70 -9.56 4.01
C GLN A 657 2.04 -10.16 4.41
N GLU A 658 2.77 -10.66 3.41
CA GLU A 658 4.15 -11.08 3.54
C GLU A 658 5.06 -10.31 2.57
N LEU A 659 6.29 -10.04 2.98
CA LEU A 659 7.38 -9.71 2.05
C LEU A 659 8.38 -10.87 2.02
N ARG A 660 8.84 -11.25 0.83
CA ARG A 660 9.87 -12.30 0.67
C ARG A 660 11.01 -11.80 -0.20
N GLY A 661 12.24 -12.04 0.24
CA GLY A 661 13.45 -11.70 -0.49
C GLY A 661 14.54 -12.76 -0.29
N LEU A 662 15.54 -12.77 -1.18
CA LEU A 662 16.70 -13.64 -1.07
C LEU A 662 17.95 -12.85 -1.42
N MET A 663 18.95 -12.87 -0.53
CA MET A 663 20.22 -12.19 -0.73
C MET A 663 21.39 -13.09 -0.29
N GLU A 664 22.59 -12.75 -0.70
CA GLU A 664 23.84 -13.40 -0.29
C GLU A 664 24.82 -12.38 0.25
N THR A 665 25.70 -12.78 1.16
CA THR A 665 26.79 -11.94 1.63
C THR A 665 27.76 -11.62 0.49
N LYS A 666 28.11 -10.35 0.35
CA LYS A 666 29.03 -9.82 -0.67
C LYS A 666 30.16 -9.03 -0.01
N VAL A 667 30.99 -9.73 0.77
CA VAL A 667 32.15 -9.14 1.47
C VAL A 667 33.36 -10.03 1.24
N GLU A 668 34.47 -9.45 0.82
CA GLU A 668 35.69 -10.21 0.53
C GLU A 668 36.18 -10.97 1.77
N GLY A 669 36.43 -12.28 1.61
CA GLY A 669 36.87 -13.17 2.69
C GLY A 669 35.81 -13.51 3.75
N HIS A 670 34.60 -12.93 3.68
CA HIS A 670 33.48 -13.31 4.54
C HIS A 670 32.90 -14.66 4.05
N PRO A 671 32.47 -15.56 4.95
CA PRO A 671 31.81 -16.79 4.54
C PRO A 671 30.58 -16.52 3.66
N GLU A 672 30.36 -17.38 2.65
CA GLU A 672 29.19 -17.29 1.77
C GLU A 672 27.92 -17.72 2.52
N ILE A 673 27.10 -16.76 2.89
CA ILE A 673 25.82 -16.99 3.57
C ILE A 673 24.69 -16.50 2.68
N GLU A 674 23.80 -17.41 2.33
CA GLU A 674 22.51 -17.10 1.72
C GLU A 674 21.51 -16.75 2.82
N VAL A 675 20.85 -15.61 2.67
CA VAL A 675 19.88 -15.05 3.62
C VAL A 675 18.53 -14.96 2.94
N LYS A 676 17.63 -15.88 3.30
CA LYS A 676 16.23 -15.79 2.92
C LYS A 676 15.49 -14.95 3.96
N THR A 677 14.87 -13.86 3.51
CA THR A 677 14.10 -12.95 4.35
C THR A 677 12.61 -13.18 4.12
N VAL A 678 11.86 -13.37 5.19
CA VAL A 678 10.39 -13.36 5.17
C VAL A 678 9.88 -12.42 6.26
N ALA A 679 9.03 -11.48 5.88
CA ALA A 679 8.40 -10.58 6.82
C ALA A 679 6.89 -10.75 6.80
N TYR A 680 6.25 -10.62 7.97
CA TYR A 680 4.83 -10.88 8.16
C TYR A 680 4.13 -9.69 8.82
N ALA A 681 2.90 -9.39 8.36
CA ALA A 681 2.00 -8.42 8.96
C ALA A 681 0.55 -8.93 8.96
N TRP A 682 -0.21 -8.58 10.00
CA TRP A 682 -1.61 -8.97 10.20
C TRP A 682 -2.47 -7.74 10.51
N ALA A 683 -3.67 -7.67 9.96
CA ALA A 683 -4.56 -6.52 10.11
C ALA A 683 -5.37 -6.52 11.41
N GLY A 684 -5.55 -7.68 12.05
CA GLY A 684 -6.44 -7.84 13.20
C GLY A 684 -5.72 -7.88 14.56
N GLU A 685 -6.44 -7.47 15.61
CA GLU A 685 -5.99 -7.62 16.99
C GLU A 685 -5.75 -9.10 17.38
N PRO A 686 -4.75 -9.39 18.22
CA PRO A 686 -3.77 -8.47 18.83
C PRO A 686 -2.49 -8.27 17.96
N ASP A 687 -2.51 -8.66 16.69
CA ASP A 687 -1.31 -8.80 15.85
C ASP A 687 -1.01 -7.57 14.97
N GLN A 688 -1.77 -6.49 15.13
CA GLN A 688 -1.80 -5.35 14.21
C GLN A 688 -0.74 -4.27 14.46
N ASP A 689 0.00 -4.33 15.56
CA ASP A 689 0.92 -3.27 15.99
C ASP A 689 2.41 -3.69 15.94
N TYR A 690 2.71 -4.79 15.23
CA TYR A 690 4.07 -5.26 15.00
C TYR A 690 4.22 -5.94 13.64
N VAL A 691 5.46 -6.05 13.17
CA VAL A 691 5.84 -6.91 12.04
C VAL A 691 6.89 -7.90 12.49
N ILE A 692 6.81 -9.13 11.99
CA ILE A 692 7.81 -10.16 12.26
C ILE A 692 8.75 -10.27 11.08
N LEU A 693 10.06 -10.17 11.34
CA LEU A 693 11.15 -10.36 10.37
C LEU A 693 11.86 -11.67 10.65
N GLU A 694 11.83 -12.60 9.71
CA GLU A 694 12.52 -13.88 9.77
C GLU A 694 13.66 -13.93 8.76
N TYR A 695 14.86 -14.29 9.23
CA TYR A 695 16.04 -14.50 8.42
C TYR A 695 16.50 -15.96 8.54
N GLN A 696 16.45 -16.69 7.42
CA GLN A 696 17.01 -18.04 7.33
C GLN A 696 18.40 -17.94 6.72
N LEU A 697 19.41 -18.21 7.55
CA LEU A 697 20.83 -18.11 7.25
C LEU A 697 21.33 -19.49 6.83
N THR A 698 21.73 -19.65 5.57
CA THR A 698 22.26 -20.91 5.04
C THR A 698 23.73 -20.75 4.70
N ASN A 699 24.59 -21.57 5.30
CA ASN A 699 26.00 -21.59 4.95
C ASN A 699 26.18 -22.29 3.59
N ARG A 700 26.56 -21.52 2.57
CA ARG A 700 26.85 -22.00 1.22
C ARG A 700 28.33 -22.25 0.98
N SER A 701 29.18 -21.86 1.93
CA SER A 701 30.62 -22.13 1.87
C SER A 701 30.94 -23.60 2.15
N SER A 702 32.15 -24.03 1.77
CA SER A 702 32.66 -25.38 2.02
C SER A 702 33.15 -25.61 3.45
N GLU A 703 33.24 -24.56 4.27
CA GLU A 703 33.80 -24.60 5.62
C GLU A 703 32.73 -24.33 6.67
N ALA A 704 32.93 -24.86 7.89
CA ALA A 704 32.07 -24.51 9.01
C ALA A 704 32.33 -23.05 9.43
N ILE A 705 31.27 -22.33 9.78
CA ILE A 705 31.33 -20.96 10.30
C ILE A 705 31.13 -21.04 11.81
N PRO A 706 32.22 -21.03 12.61
CA PRO A 706 32.09 -20.98 14.06
C PRO A 706 31.66 -19.57 14.49
N SER A 707 30.78 -19.50 15.48
CA SER A 707 30.42 -18.24 16.14
C SER A 707 29.89 -17.11 15.23
N LEU A 708 29.00 -17.40 14.29
CA LEU A 708 28.34 -16.34 13.52
C LEU A 708 27.47 -15.47 14.45
N HIS A 709 27.59 -14.15 14.34
CA HIS A 709 26.74 -13.18 15.04
C HIS A 709 25.74 -12.58 14.05
N ALA A 710 24.48 -12.46 14.48
CA ALA A 710 23.40 -11.87 13.70
C ALA A 710 22.60 -10.90 14.56
N GLY A 711 22.43 -9.67 14.09
CA GLY A 711 21.68 -8.64 14.82
C GLY A 711 20.97 -7.66 13.90
N LEU A 712 19.93 -7.03 14.43
CA LEU A 712 19.18 -5.97 13.76
C LEU A 712 19.57 -4.64 14.40
N PHE A 713 20.17 -3.75 13.61
CA PHE A 713 20.45 -2.37 13.99
C PHE A 713 19.25 -1.49 13.68
N ALA A 714 18.97 -0.53 14.57
CA ALA A 714 17.97 0.49 14.38
C ALA A 714 18.39 1.80 15.03
N ASP A 715 18.43 2.86 14.23
CA ASP A 715 18.64 4.25 14.60
C ASP A 715 17.29 4.99 14.62
N TRP A 716 16.83 5.38 15.81
CA TRP A 716 15.46 5.84 16.04
C TRP A 716 15.37 7.36 16.10
N ASP A 717 14.47 7.92 15.29
CA ASP A 717 14.10 9.33 15.20
C ASP A 717 12.63 9.51 15.61
N ILE A 718 12.29 9.17 16.85
CA ILE A 718 10.93 9.37 17.38
C ILE A 718 10.78 10.85 17.71
N GLY A 719 10.16 11.63 16.83
CA GLY A 719 10.02 13.09 17.01
C GLY A 719 11.36 13.81 16.81
N ASN A 720 11.83 14.55 17.81
CA ASN A 720 13.17 15.16 17.76
C ASN A 720 14.22 14.09 18.10
N TYR A 721 15.07 13.74 17.12
CA TYR A 721 16.10 12.71 17.25
C TYR A 721 17.04 12.95 18.43
N THR A 722 17.36 14.19 18.79
CA THR A 722 18.25 14.50 19.94
C THR A 722 17.61 14.30 21.31
N GLU A 723 16.31 14.01 21.38
CA GLU A 723 15.54 13.87 22.61
C GLU A 723 15.08 12.42 22.84
N ASN A 724 15.72 11.45 22.19
CA ASN A 724 15.35 10.05 22.26
C ASN A 724 16.12 9.31 23.38
N LYS A 725 15.55 8.21 23.87
CA LYS A 725 16.15 7.33 24.88
C LYS A 725 15.94 5.88 24.52
N ALA A 726 16.91 5.03 24.88
CA ALA A 726 16.83 3.59 24.70
C ALA A 726 16.76 2.84 26.04
N GLY A 727 16.09 1.69 26.05
CA GLY A 727 15.99 0.79 27.19
C GLY A 727 15.96 -0.69 26.79
N TRP A 728 16.19 -1.55 27.79
CA TRP A 728 16.18 -3.01 27.67
C TRP A 728 15.24 -3.62 28.70
N ASP A 729 14.33 -4.46 28.22
CA ASP A 729 13.47 -5.32 29.03
C ASP A 729 14.00 -6.76 29.00
N GLU A 730 14.52 -7.22 30.14
CA GLU A 730 15.17 -8.52 30.27
C GLU A 730 14.19 -9.69 30.14
N GLU A 731 12.98 -9.55 30.69
CA GLU A 731 11.97 -10.62 30.70
C GLU A 731 11.48 -10.90 29.27
N LEU A 732 11.27 -9.83 28.51
CA LEU A 732 10.76 -9.92 27.15
C LEU A 732 11.86 -10.01 26.08
N GLN A 733 13.14 -9.87 26.46
CA GLN A 733 14.24 -9.70 25.51
C GLN A 733 13.92 -8.62 24.45
N LEU A 734 13.49 -7.45 24.93
CA LEU A 734 12.98 -6.34 24.14
C LEU A 734 13.88 -5.12 24.34
N GLY A 735 14.50 -4.68 23.25
CA GLY A 735 15.11 -3.37 23.15
C GLY A 735 14.07 -2.36 22.72
N TYR A 736 13.95 -1.22 23.39
CA TYR A 736 12.96 -0.19 23.05
C TYR A 736 13.55 1.21 23.04
N ALA A 737 12.89 2.12 22.33
CA ALA A 737 13.20 3.52 22.15
C ALA A 737 11.95 4.38 22.38
N TYR A 738 12.14 5.60 22.88
CA TYR A 738 11.06 6.56 23.14
C TYR A 738 11.57 8.00 23.23
N HIS A 739 10.66 8.95 23.04
CA HIS A 739 10.93 10.38 23.22
C HIS A 739 10.94 10.74 24.72
N ALA A 740 11.93 11.51 25.18
CA ALA A 740 12.16 11.79 26.60
C ALA A 740 11.08 12.69 27.24
N TYR A 741 10.50 13.62 26.47
CA TYR A 741 9.59 14.65 26.98
C TYR A 741 8.17 14.63 26.41
N ALA A 742 7.99 14.23 25.14
CA ALA A 742 6.71 14.22 24.46
C ALA A 742 6.03 12.85 24.56
N PRO A 743 4.69 12.79 24.70
CA PRO A 743 3.92 11.55 24.69
C PRO A 743 3.79 11.00 23.25
N LEU A 744 4.91 10.62 22.65
CA LEU A 744 4.99 9.99 21.34
C LEU A 744 5.08 8.46 21.49
N PRO A 745 4.76 7.69 20.44
CA PRO A 745 4.81 6.24 20.49
C PRO A 745 6.19 5.71 20.90
N TYR A 746 6.18 4.59 21.62
CA TYR A 746 7.36 3.78 21.86
C TYR A 746 7.57 2.87 20.65
N ALA A 747 8.83 2.61 20.30
CA ALA A 747 9.20 1.63 19.28
C ALA A 747 10.22 0.64 19.84
N GLY A 748 10.34 -0.54 19.25
CA GLY A 748 11.30 -1.52 19.72
C GLY A 748 11.51 -2.72 18.81
N ILE A 749 12.55 -3.47 19.15
CA ILE A 749 12.91 -4.74 18.53
C ILE A 749 12.91 -5.79 19.62
N LYS A 750 12.31 -6.95 19.33
CA LYS A 750 12.31 -8.12 20.20
C LYS A 750 12.91 -9.32 19.51
N LEU A 751 13.74 -10.08 20.21
CA LEU A 751 14.19 -11.39 19.74
C LEU A 751 13.04 -12.38 19.94
N LEU A 752 12.68 -13.10 18.88
CA LEU A 752 11.62 -14.10 18.94
C LEU A 752 12.20 -15.49 19.13
N THR A 753 13.26 -15.83 18.40
CA THR A 753 13.92 -17.15 18.44
C THR A 753 14.50 -17.46 19.81
N PRO A 754 14.46 -18.74 20.27
CA PRO A 754 14.83 -19.13 21.63
C PRO A 754 16.35 -19.25 21.82
N GLU A 755 17.10 -18.23 21.40
CA GLU A 755 18.55 -18.24 21.46
C GLU A 755 19.05 -18.12 22.89
N LYS A 756 20.06 -18.93 23.25
CA LYS A 756 20.61 -18.97 24.62
C LYS A 756 21.45 -17.73 24.97
N SER A 757 21.92 -17.01 23.96
CA SER A 757 22.86 -15.88 24.10
C SER A 757 22.34 -14.65 23.35
N PRO A 758 21.31 -13.96 23.90
CA PRO A 758 20.83 -12.72 23.31
C PRO A 758 21.91 -11.64 23.33
N VAL A 759 21.88 -10.79 22.32
CA VAL A 759 22.75 -9.64 22.17
C VAL A 759 21.92 -8.38 22.26
N TYR A 760 22.37 -7.43 23.09
CA TYR A 760 21.77 -6.10 23.12
C TYR A 760 22.81 -5.03 23.45
N HIS A 761 22.78 -3.94 22.70
CA HIS A 761 23.59 -2.76 22.95
C HIS A 761 22.82 -1.49 22.58
N ALA A 762 22.58 -0.62 23.56
CA ALA A 762 22.09 0.74 23.34
C ALA A 762 23.25 1.71 23.09
N ILE A 763 23.13 2.61 22.12
CA ILE A 763 24.20 3.51 21.65
C ILE A 763 23.72 4.95 21.76
N ASP A 764 24.60 5.83 22.22
CA ASP A 764 24.45 7.28 22.05
C ASP A 764 25.20 7.67 20.76
N ASN A 765 24.47 8.06 19.72
CA ASN A 765 25.06 8.29 18.39
C ASN A 765 25.96 9.52 18.38
N ILE A 766 25.53 10.61 19.03
CA ILE A 766 26.34 11.82 19.26
C ILE A 766 27.18 11.59 20.51
N GLY A 767 28.47 11.33 20.33
CA GLY A 767 29.40 10.91 21.37
C GLY A 767 29.46 11.86 22.57
N SER A 768 28.71 11.51 23.62
CA SER A 768 28.85 12.00 24.99
C SER A 768 27.98 11.11 25.89
N ASN A 769 28.50 10.66 27.04
CA ASN A 769 27.89 9.75 28.04
C ASN A 769 28.25 8.25 27.95
N ASP A 770 29.50 7.91 28.31
CA ASP A 770 29.99 6.52 28.50
C ASP A 770 29.80 5.56 27.29
N SER A 771 29.44 6.08 26.12
CA SER A 771 29.27 5.27 24.91
C SER A 771 30.63 4.74 24.45
N THR A 772 30.71 3.43 24.24
CA THR A 772 31.96 2.80 23.77
C THR A 772 32.06 2.77 22.24
N VAL A 773 31.04 3.29 21.55
CA VAL A 773 30.90 3.43 20.10
C VAL A 773 30.16 4.74 19.85
N THR A 774 30.64 5.52 18.90
CA THR A 774 29.96 6.70 18.35
C THR A 774 29.55 6.32 16.94
N VAL A 775 28.34 6.72 16.51
CA VAL A 775 27.82 6.35 15.18
C VAL A 775 27.91 7.54 14.24
N ASP A 776 27.80 8.77 14.77
CA ASP A 776 27.82 10.00 13.98
C ASP A 776 29.18 10.31 13.33
N ASP A 777 30.29 9.79 13.89
CA ASP A 777 31.62 9.85 13.28
C ASP A 777 31.84 8.74 12.23
N GLY A 778 30.80 7.95 11.96
CA GLY A 778 30.74 6.88 10.98
C GLY A 778 30.90 5.50 11.62
N PHE A 779 29.96 4.60 11.35
CA PHE A 779 29.92 3.28 12.00
C PHE A 779 30.83 2.24 11.33
N THR A 780 32.00 1.98 11.91
CA THR A 780 33.00 1.07 11.33
C THR A 780 32.66 -0.42 11.50
N ALA A 781 33.22 -1.29 10.65
CA ALA A 781 33.05 -2.75 10.78
C ALA A 781 33.51 -3.29 12.15
N ALA A 782 34.60 -2.73 12.70
CA ALA A 782 35.11 -3.12 14.01
C ALA A 782 34.13 -2.76 15.14
N GLU A 783 33.49 -1.59 15.04
CA GLU A 783 32.46 -1.17 16.00
C GLU A 783 31.20 -2.02 15.87
N LYS A 784 30.72 -2.26 14.65
CA LYS A 784 29.59 -3.17 14.38
C LYS A 784 29.83 -4.54 14.99
N TYR A 785 30.99 -5.14 14.73
CA TYR A 785 31.36 -6.42 15.34
C TYR A 785 31.38 -6.37 16.88
N LYS A 786 31.96 -5.30 17.46
CA LYS A 786 32.09 -5.12 18.91
C LYS A 786 30.74 -5.12 19.61
N VAL A 787 29.72 -4.49 19.03
CA VAL A 787 28.38 -4.40 19.63
C VAL A 787 27.55 -5.66 19.40
N ILE A 788 27.78 -6.42 18.32
CA ILE A 788 27.02 -7.66 18.06
C ILE A 788 27.62 -8.93 18.68
N SER A 789 28.87 -8.90 19.15
CA SER A 789 29.58 -10.08 19.68
C SER A 789 29.58 -10.20 21.21
N LYS A 790 29.27 -9.12 21.96
CA LYS A 790 29.45 -9.04 23.42
C LYS A 790 28.24 -9.43 24.29
N GLY A 791 27.20 -10.03 23.70
CA GLY A 791 25.94 -10.29 24.42
C GLY A 791 25.23 -9.00 24.85
N VAL A 792 24.47 -9.04 25.95
CA VAL A 792 23.83 -7.85 26.53
C VAL A 792 24.88 -7.01 27.25
N SER A 793 25.33 -5.93 26.62
CA SER A 793 26.51 -5.17 27.07
C SER A 793 26.22 -3.72 27.45
N ARG A 794 25.14 -3.10 26.95
CA ARG A 794 24.69 -1.77 27.37
C ARG A 794 23.18 -1.67 27.27
N LYS A 795 22.50 -1.42 28.39
CA LYS A 795 21.03 -1.51 28.52
C LYS A 795 20.26 -0.20 28.29
N ARG A 796 20.95 0.95 28.25
CA ARG A 796 20.35 2.28 28.16
C ARG A 796 21.22 3.25 27.36
N ALA A 797 20.59 4.20 26.68
CA ALA A 797 21.21 5.37 26.03
C ALA A 797 20.28 6.59 26.13
N GLY A 798 20.77 7.79 25.82
CA GLY A 798 20.00 9.05 25.87
C GLY A 798 20.15 9.85 27.16
N GLY A 799 21.07 9.47 28.06
CA GLY A 799 21.44 10.22 29.26
C GLY A 799 20.27 10.81 30.08
N LYS A 800 20.49 11.99 30.68
CA LYS A 800 19.46 12.73 31.41
C LYS A 800 18.47 13.40 30.45
N TYR A 801 18.98 14.01 29.37
CA TYR A 801 18.22 14.94 28.53
C TYR A 801 17.70 14.37 27.20
N GLY A 802 17.93 13.09 26.92
CA GLY A 802 17.77 12.53 25.57
C GLY A 802 19.10 12.60 24.79
N ASN A 803 19.18 11.83 23.71
CA ASN A 803 20.23 11.90 22.70
C ASN A 803 19.68 11.36 21.36
N SER A 804 20.43 11.53 20.28
CA SER A 804 20.34 10.65 19.11
C SER A 804 20.77 9.25 19.55
N ILE A 805 19.88 8.27 19.39
CA ILE A 805 20.10 6.92 19.91
C ILE A 805 19.85 5.88 18.84
N SER A 806 20.69 4.86 18.86
CA SER A 806 20.46 3.61 18.16
C SER A 806 20.55 2.45 19.12
N HIS A 807 20.04 1.30 18.72
CA HIS A 807 20.31 0.06 19.42
C HIS A 807 20.50 -1.09 18.45
N ILE A 808 21.12 -2.16 18.96
CA ILE A 808 21.18 -3.44 18.27
C ILE A 808 20.59 -4.50 19.17
N LEU A 809 19.80 -5.38 18.58
CA LEU A 809 19.33 -6.60 19.20
C LEU A 809 19.61 -7.78 18.27
N GLY A 810 20.15 -8.86 18.82
CA GLY A 810 20.57 -10.02 18.03
C GLY A 810 20.75 -11.29 18.83
N ALA A 811 21.43 -12.25 18.20
CA ALA A 811 21.94 -13.45 18.84
C ALA A 811 23.42 -13.65 18.47
N SER A 812 24.17 -14.21 19.40
CA SER A 812 25.60 -14.47 19.27
C SER A 812 25.90 -15.97 19.19
N ALA A 813 27.03 -16.32 18.59
CA ALA A 813 27.60 -17.66 18.56
C ALA A 813 26.77 -18.73 17.81
N LEU A 814 26.22 -18.38 16.65
CA LEU A 814 25.52 -19.32 15.79
C LEU A 814 26.52 -20.16 15.00
N ASP A 815 26.78 -21.40 15.44
CA ASP A 815 27.59 -22.32 14.63
C ASP A 815 26.80 -22.80 13.40
N LEU A 816 27.36 -22.64 12.20
CA LEU A 816 26.76 -23.15 10.95
C LEU A 816 27.74 -24.08 10.23
N ALA A 817 27.43 -25.37 10.20
CA ALA A 817 28.11 -26.34 9.33
C ALA A 817 27.82 -26.07 7.85
N PRO A 818 28.65 -26.54 6.90
CA PRO A 818 28.38 -26.44 5.46
C PRO A 818 26.99 -26.99 5.11
N GLY A 819 26.20 -26.21 4.37
CA GLY A 819 24.83 -26.56 3.98
C GLY A 819 23.78 -26.46 5.08
N GLN A 820 24.17 -26.18 6.34
CA GLN A 820 23.22 -26.01 7.44
C GLN A 820 22.49 -24.67 7.31
N THR A 821 21.18 -24.70 7.61
CA THR A 821 20.35 -23.51 7.76
C THR A 821 20.00 -23.28 9.22
N LYS A 822 20.18 -22.05 9.71
CA LYS A 822 19.66 -21.57 10.99
C LYS A 822 18.69 -20.41 10.76
N THR A 823 17.67 -20.30 11.61
CA THR A 823 16.68 -19.23 11.53
C THR A 823 16.84 -18.31 12.73
N ILE A 824 16.89 -17.00 12.48
CA ILE A 824 16.78 -15.95 13.50
C ILE A 824 15.57 -15.06 13.15
N ALA A 825 14.78 -14.69 14.15
CA ALA A 825 13.60 -13.87 13.92
C ALA A 825 13.44 -12.78 14.97
N PHE A 826 12.95 -11.64 14.49
CA PHE A 826 12.75 -10.42 15.25
C PHE A 826 11.31 -9.95 15.10
N ALA A 827 10.73 -9.36 16.14
CA ALA A 827 9.58 -8.49 15.97
C ALA A 827 10.08 -7.05 15.99
N VAL A 828 9.66 -6.24 15.02
CA VAL A 828 9.72 -4.77 15.10
C VAL A 828 8.32 -4.34 15.51
N LEU A 829 8.21 -3.58 16.58
CA LEU A 829 6.92 -3.25 17.21
C LEU A 829 6.87 -1.79 17.65
N ALA A 830 5.65 -1.27 17.77
CA ALA A 830 5.39 0.03 18.38
C ALA A 830 4.18 -0.02 19.31
N GLY A 831 4.05 0.94 20.21
CA GLY A 831 2.91 1.07 21.12
C GLY A 831 2.75 2.50 21.59
N ASP A 832 1.52 2.89 21.92
CA ASP A 832 1.23 4.25 22.39
C ASP A 832 1.96 4.59 23.70
N ASP A 833 2.27 3.57 24.50
CA ASP A 833 3.11 3.64 25.69
C ASP A 833 3.94 2.35 25.88
N LEU A 834 4.77 2.31 26.93
CA LEU A 834 5.63 1.17 27.22
C LEU A 834 4.83 -0.11 27.54
N GLU A 835 3.66 -0.02 28.17
CA GLU A 835 2.86 -1.19 28.51
C GLU A 835 2.18 -1.78 27.27
N ALA A 836 1.64 -0.94 26.39
CA ALA A 836 1.17 -1.36 25.07
C ALA A 836 2.29 -2.04 24.27
N LEU A 837 3.49 -1.45 24.24
CA LEU A 837 4.66 -2.06 23.59
C LEU A 837 4.98 -3.46 24.15
N ARG A 838 4.92 -3.63 25.48
CA ARG A 838 5.13 -4.93 26.15
C ARG A 838 4.05 -5.94 25.81
N GLN A 839 2.79 -5.51 25.72
CA GLN A 839 1.69 -6.37 25.30
C GLN A 839 1.85 -6.84 23.85
N HIS A 840 2.21 -5.92 22.95
CA HIS A 840 2.50 -6.24 21.55
C HIS A 840 3.71 -7.19 21.42
N ALA A 841 4.75 -7.01 22.24
CA ALA A 841 5.89 -7.93 22.32
C ALA A 841 5.48 -9.35 22.76
N ARG A 842 4.56 -9.46 23.75
CA ARG A 842 4.00 -10.76 24.18
C ARG A 842 3.15 -11.40 23.07
N ALA A 843 2.30 -10.60 22.41
CA ALA A 843 1.49 -11.05 21.28
C ALA A 843 2.36 -11.56 20.12
N ALA A 844 3.39 -10.82 19.71
CA ALA A 844 4.33 -11.22 18.69
C ALA A 844 5.03 -12.55 19.02
N GLN A 845 5.44 -12.75 20.28
CA GLN A 845 6.03 -14.02 20.73
C GLN A 845 5.03 -15.18 20.60
N GLN A 846 3.79 -14.99 21.02
CA GLN A 846 2.74 -16.02 20.94
C GLN A 846 2.39 -16.35 19.49
N LYS A 847 2.26 -15.33 18.64
CA LYS A 847 2.01 -15.50 17.21
C LYS A 847 3.14 -16.26 16.54
N TYR A 848 4.39 -15.87 16.77
CA TYR A 848 5.53 -16.58 16.19
C TYR A 848 5.62 -18.03 16.68
N LYS A 849 5.38 -18.28 17.97
CA LYS A 849 5.28 -19.64 18.53
C LYS A 849 4.20 -20.43 17.80
N SER A 850 3.02 -19.88 17.56
CA SER A 850 1.94 -20.58 16.83
C SER A 850 2.34 -20.96 15.40
N ILE A 851 3.16 -20.13 14.74
CA ILE A 851 3.66 -20.38 13.37
C ILE A 851 4.77 -21.44 13.36
N LYS A 852 5.59 -21.51 14.42
CA LYS A 852 6.83 -22.30 14.48
C LYS A 852 6.80 -23.46 15.48
N SER A 853 5.64 -23.78 16.05
CA SER A 853 5.44 -24.99 16.84
C SER A 853 4.99 -26.14 15.95
N GLY A 854 5.41 -27.35 16.31
CA GLY A 854 4.87 -28.56 15.71
C GLY A 854 3.39 -28.75 16.07
N PRO A 855 2.67 -29.66 15.40
CA PRO A 855 1.33 -30.02 15.81
C PRO A 855 1.33 -30.53 17.26
N ALA A 856 0.29 -30.20 18.02
CA ALA A 856 0.09 -30.79 19.33
C ALA A 856 -0.18 -32.30 19.17
N PRO A 857 0.41 -33.17 20.02
CA PRO A 857 0.07 -34.58 20.01
C PRO A 857 -1.41 -34.78 20.36
N GLU A 858 -1.99 -35.90 19.94
CA GLU A 858 -3.37 -36.22 20.28
C GLU A 858 -3.48 -36.68 21.75
N PRO A 859 -4.48 -36.21 22.53
CA PRO A 859 -4.70 -36.69 23.89
C PRO A 859 -4.95 -38.20 23.92
N MET A 860 -4.45 -38.87 24.96
CA MET A 860 -4.59 -40.32 25.13
C MET A 860 -4.92 -40.65 26.59
N ALA A 861 -5.80 -41.64 26.77
CA ALA A 861 -6.05 -42.28 28.06
C ALA A 861 -5.61 -43.74 27.98
N ILE A 862 -4.72 -44.16 28.87
CA ILE A 862 -4.21 -45.52 28.97
C ILE A 862 -4.72 -46.11 30.27
N GLN A 863 -5.46 -47.22 30.18
CA GLN A 863 -5.85 -48.01 31.34
C GLN A 863 -4.84 -49.12 31.55
N THR A 864 -4.41 -49.33 32.80
CA THR A 864 -3.40 -50.33 33.17
C THR A 864 -3.73 -50.95 34.53
N CYS A 865 -3.08 -52.07 34.86
CA CYS A 865 -3.15 -52.67 36.18
C CYS A 865 -2.09 -52.11 37.15
N LEU A 866 -2.33 -52.30 38.44
CA LEU A 866 -1.40 -51.89 39.50
C LEU A 866 -0.05 -52.60 39.31
N ALA A 867 1.04 -51.84 39.41
CA ALA A 867 2.43 -52.29 39.25
C ALA A 867 2.80 -52.81 37.85
N GLU A 868 1.99 -52.55 36.82
CA GLU A 868 2.40 -52.78 35.43
C GLU A 868 3.19 -51.58 34.87
N ALA A 869 4.09 -51.87 33.92
CA ALA A 869 4.81 -50.84 33.19
C ALA A 869 3.92 -50.27 32.07
N VAL A 870 3.89 -48.94 31.95
CA VAL A 870 3.12 -48.24 30.91
C VAL A 870 4.06 -47.49 29.98
N VAL A 871 3.92 -47.72 28.67
CA VAL A 871 4.66 -46.98 27.65
C VAL A 871 3.72 -45.96 27.00
N ILE A 872 4.06 -44.67 27.14
CA ILE A 872 3.37 -43.57 26.48
C ILE A 872 4.08 -43.28 25.17
N SER A 873 3.38 -43.47 24.05
CA SER A 873 3.88 -43.30 22.68
C SER A 873 2.98 -42.32 21.89
N PRO A 874 3.20 -41.00 22.01
CA PRO A 874 2.37 -40.00 21.35
C PRO A 874 2.47 -40.05 19.81
N HIS A 875 1.39 -39.72 19.11
CA HIS A 875 1.37 -39.59 17.66
C HIS A 875 1.56 -38.13 17.21
N GLY A 876 1.87 -37.93 15.93
CA GLY A 876 2.00 -36.60 15.33
C GLY A 876 3.39 -35.96 15.46
N GLY A 877 4.43 -36.75 15.73
CA GLY A 877 5.81 -36.28 15.83
C GLY A 877 6.84 -37.39 15.96
N SER A 878 8.12 -37.01 15.99
CA SER A 878 9.27 -37.93 16.14
C SER A 878 10.00 -37.78 17.47
N SER A 879 9.86 -36.63 18.12
CA SER A 879 10.48 -36.29 19.40
C SER A 879 9.49 -35.51 20.26
N PHE A 880 9.37 -35.91 21.52
CA PHE A 880 8.46 -35.31 22.51
C PHE A 880 9.17 -35.05 23.83
N ASN A 881 8.72 -34.03 24.54
CA ASN A 881 9.08 -33.80 25.93
C ASN A 881 7.91 -34.20 26.84
N PHE A 882 8.22 -34.96 27.89
CA PHE A 882 7.26 -35.49 28.86
C PHE A 882 7.44 -34.78 30.20
N TYR A 883 6.36 -34.30 30.80
CA TYR A 883 6.37 -33.50 32.02
C TYR A 883 5.40 -34.05 33.06
N SER A 884 5.71 -33.83 34.34
CA SER A 884 4.81 -34.18 35.46
C SER A 884 3.89 -33.03 35.89
N ASP A 885 3.95 -31.88 35.20
CA ASP A 885 3.23 -30.66 35.56
C ASP A 885 2.74 -29.89 34.32
N THR A 886 1.64 -29.15 34.49
CA THR A 886 1.04 -28.31 33.44
C THR A 886 1.88 -27.10 33.06
N SER A 887 2.88 -26.73 33.87
CA SER A 887 3.76 -25.58 33.64
C SER A 887 5.04 -25.92 32.87
N ALA A 888 5.23 -27.19 32.46
CA ALA A 888 6.42 -27.67 31.77
C ALA A 888 7.74 -27.45 32.54
N THR A 889 7.69 -27.44 33.88
CA THR A 889 8.87 -27.15 34.72
C THR A 889 9.63 -28.40 35.17
N LYS A 890 8.97 -29.57 35.21
CA LYS A 890 9.53 -30.85 35.66
C LYS A 890 9.57 -31.85 34.50
N LEU A 891 10.60 -31.73 33.67
CA LEU A 891 10.87 -32.65 32.56
C LEU A 891 11.21 -34.04 33.10
N LEU A 892 10.46 -35.05 32.65
CA LEU A 892 10.66 -36.46 32.96
C LEU A 892 11.59 -37.13 31.95
N ALA A 893 11.35 -36.90 30.66
CA ALA A 893 12.13 -37.45 29.56
C ALA A 893 11.97 -36.65 28.26
N THR A 894 12.91 -36.86 27.33
CA THR A 894 12.82 -36.42 25.94
C THR A 894 13.06 -37.61 25.03
N GLY A 895 12.21 -37.80 24.03
CA GLY A 895 12.32 -38.89 23.05
C GLY A 895 10.99 -39.18 22.37
N ALA A 896 10.93 -40.25 21.58
CA ALA A 896 9.68 -40.68 20.95
C ALA A 896 8.66 -41.25 21.96
N ASN A 897 9.14 -41.80 23.08
CA ASN A 897 8.32 -42.53 24.06
C ASN A 897 8.78 -42.23 25.49
N TYR A 898 7.89 -42.43 26.46
CA TYR A 898 8.22 -42.41 27.89
C TYR A 898 7.62 -43.62 28.60
N THR A 899 8.40 -44.29 29.45
CA THR A 899 7.97 -45.48 30.19
C THR A 899 7.83 -45.17 31.67
N ILE A 900 6.65 -45.41 32.22
CA ILE A 900 6.41 -45.50 33.66
C ILE A 900 6.72 -46.95 34.05
N SER A 901 7.76 -47.16 34.87
CA SER A 901 8.23 -48.51 35.21
C SER A 901 7.21 -49.32 36.00
N GLU A 902 6.48 -48.69 36.93
CA GLU A 902 5.41 -49.31 37.73
C GLU A 902 4.29 -48.31 37.99
N ALA A 903 3.08 -48.59 37.50
CA ALA A 903 1.91 -47.75 37.74
C ALA A 903 1.34 -48.01 39.14
N THR A 904 1.60 -47.09 40.09
CA THR A 904 1.17 -47.21 41.50
C THR A 904 -0.13 -46.48 41.83
N GLY A 905 -0.67 -45.72 40.87
CA GLY A 905 -1.93 -44.99 40.98
C GLY A 905 -2.20 -44.18 39.72
N ASN A 906 -3.35 -43.49 39.68
CA ASN A 906 -3.69 -42.61 38.56
C ASN A 906 -2.66 -41.48 38.44
N ASN A 907 -2.22 -41.22 37.22
CA ASN A 907 -1.23 -40.18 36.93
C ASN A 907 -1.54 -39.51 35.59
N THR A 908 -1.16 -38.25 35.44
CA THR A 908 -1.27 -37.52 34.17
C THR A 908 0.11 -37.05 33.76
N ILE A 909 0.56 -37.49 32.59
CA ILE A 909 1.83 -37.05 31.99
C ILE A 909 1.51 -36.02 30.91
N TYR A 910 2.10 -34.84 30.99
CA TYR A 910 1.89 -33.79 30.00
C TYR A 910 2.94 -33.88 28.90
N VAL A 911 2.51 -33.86 27.65
CA VAL A 911 3.38 -34.10 26.50
C VAL A 911 3.33 -32.93 25.54
N ALA A 912 4.49 -32.49 25.05
CA ALA A 912 4.60 -31.54 23.95
C ALA A 912 5.49 -32.11 22.83
N ASN A 913 5.09 -31.87 21.59
CA ASN A 913 5.91 -32.18 20.40
C ASN A 913 7.13 -31.23 20.39
N ALA A 914 8.31 -31.81 20.19
CA ALA A 914 9.61 -31.14 20.21
C ALA A 914 10.36 -31.21 18.86
N ASP A 915 9.66 -31.50 17.76
CA ASP A 915 10.24 -31.61 16.40
C ASP A 915 10.51 -30.25 15.74
N SER A 916 9.91 -29.18 16.26
CA SER A 916 9.98 -27.83 15.68
C SER A 916 10.74 -26.87 16.59
N MET A 917 10.89 -25.61 16.14
CA MET A 917 11.63 -24.58 16.88
C MET A 917 11.05 -24.32 18.28
N TYR A 918 9.72 -24.40 18.43
CA TYR A 918 9.06 -24.36 19.73
C TYR A 918 8.30 -25.64 20.01
N LEU A 919 8.19 -25.94 21.31
CA LEU A 919 7.31 -26.97 21.80
C LEU A 919 5.86 -26.66 21.43
N SER A 920 5.11 -27.67 21.02
CA SER A 920 3.66 -27.56 20.87
C SER A 920 2.97 -27.38 22.23
N LYS A 921 1.66 -27.10 22.20
CA LYS A 921 0.86 -27.02 23.43
C LYS A 921 0.96 -28.34 24.20
N LEU A 922 1.10 -28.26 25.53
CA LEU A 922 1.04 -29.44 26.39
C LEU A 922 -0.32 -30.12 26.27
N VAL A 923 -0.29 -31.44 26.11
CA VAL A 923 -1.46 -32.30 26.03
C VAL A 923 -1.37 -33.36 27.13
N PRO A 924 -2.43 -33.56 27.94
CA PRO A 924 -2.43 -34.56 28.99
C PRO A 924 -2.52 -35.98 28.39
N MET A 925 -1.71 -36.88 28.93
CA MET A 925 -1.76 -38.32 28.72
C MET A 925 -2.14 -38.94 30.06
N ASP A 926 -3.39 -39.37 30.18
CA ASP A 926 -3.93 -39.90 31.43
C ASP A 926 -3.64 -41.39 31.55
N VAL A 927 -2.97 -41.77 32.63
CA VAL A 927 -2.73 -43.17 32.99
C VAL A 927 -3.66 -43.49 34.16
N GLN A 928 -4.66 -44.32 33.90
CA GLN A 928 -5.64 -44.75 34.89
C GLN A 928 -5.30 -46.18 35.34
N VAL A 929 -4.98 -46.33 36.62
CA VAL A 929 -4.83 -47.65 37.24
C VAL A 929 -6.23 -48.12 37.62
N LEU A 930 -6.70 -49.18 36.99
CA LEU A 930 -8.01 -49.73 37.31
C LEU A 930 -7.98 -50.42 38.68
N PRO A 931 -9.03 -50.25 39.50
CA PRO A 931 -9.11 -50.92 40.79
C PRO A 931 -9.11 -52.44 40.61
N ALA A 932 -8.59 -53.13 41.62
CA ALA A 932 -8.65 -54.59 41.64
C ALA A 932 -10.12 -55.05 41.69
N SER A 933 -10.42 -56.13 40.99
CA SER A 933 -11.70 -56.83 41.15
C SER A 933 -11.78 -57.42 42.56
N ALA A 934 -12.96 -57.38 43.18
CA ALA A 934 -13.22 -58.00 44.48
C ALA A 934 -14.42 -58.94 44.36
N ALA A 935 -14.16 -60.25 44.34
CA ALA A 935 -15.16 -61.29 44.29
C ALA A 935 -16.03 -61.25 45.56
N ASP A 936 -17.34 -61.28 45.39
CA ASP A 936 -18.30 -61.52 46.45
C ASP A 936 -19.59 -62.08 45.87
N PHE A 937 -20.29 -62.93 46.61
CA PHE A 937 -21.60 -63.42 46.20
C PHE A 937 -22.46 -63.83 47.38
N ARG A 938 -23.76 -63.92 47.10
CA ARG A 938 -24.75 -64.48 48.03
C ARG A 938 -25.55 -65.59 47.36
N ASN A 939 -25.76 -66.69 48.08
CA ASN A 939 -26.70 -67.72 47.68
C ASN A 939 -28.12 -67.43 48.21
N SER A 940 -29.13 -67.82 47.43
CA SER A 940 -30.55 -67.64 47.78
C SER A 940 -31.01 -68.37 49.05
N THR A 941 -30.25 -69.38 49.50
CA THR A 941 -30.57 -70.22 50.66
C THR A 941 -29.31 -70.58 51.44
N ALA A 942 -29.40 -70.63 52.77
CA ALA A 942 -28.30 -71.11 53.63
C ALA A 942 -28.03 -72.62 53.49
N TYR A 943 -29.02 -73.39 53.06
CA TYR A 943 -28.98 -74.83 52.84
C TYR A 943 -29.80 -75.18 51.59
N ALA A 944 -29.29 -76.08 50.76
CA ALA A 944 -29.94 -76.46 49.50
C ALA A 944 -30.47 -77.90 49.54
N ARG A 945 -31.43 -78.21 48.66
CA ARG A 945 -31.96 -79.58 48.48
C ARG A 945 -31.53 -80.10 47.13
N VAL A 946 -31.23 -81.40 47.05
CA VAL A 946 -31.00 -82.07 45.78
C VAL A 946 -32.14 -81.80 44.78
N SER A 947 -31.79 -81.60 43.51
CA SER A 947 -32.73 -81.33 42.41
C SER A 947 -33.57 -80.04 42.53
N LYS A 948 -33.20 -79.11 43.42
CA LYS A 948 -33.73 -77.74 43.44
C LYS A 948 -32.65 -76.74 43.05
N ALA A 949 -33.03 -75.74 42.26
CA ALA A 949 -32.10 -74.71 41.81
C ALA A 949 -31.75 -73.74 42.96
N VAL A 950 -30.46 -73.49 43.12
CA VAL A 950 -29.90 -72.46 44.00
C VAL A 950 -29.48 -71.30 43.11
N LEU A 951 -30.03 -70.12 43.38
CA LEU A 951 -29.61 -68.89 42.72
C LEU A 951 -28.39 -68.32 43.44
N PHE A 952 -27.36 -67.97 42.66
CA PHE A 952 -26.16 -67.27 43.12
C PHE A 952 -26.20 -65.86 42.56
N GLU A 953 -26.31 -64.88 43.47
CA GLU A 953 -26.34 -63.46 43.14
C GLU A 953 -24.93 -62.87 43.32
N ASP A 954 -24.40 -62.29 42.25
CA ASP A 954 -23.11 -61.59 42.27
C ASP A 954 -23.18 -60.31 43.08
N LYS A 955 -22.17 -60.12 43.94
CA LYS A 955 -21.94 -58.89 44.71
C LYS A 955 -20.54 -58.34 44.46
N SER A 956 -19.84 -58.84 43.45
CA SER A 956 -18.46 -58.47 43.17
C SER A 956 -18.35 -57.01 42.72
N GLU A 957 -17.29 -56.34 43.17
CA GLU A 957 -16.95 -54.99 42.74
C GLU A 957 -15.89 -55.03 41.62
N ASN A 958 -16.01 -54.13 40.65
CA ASN A 958 -15.07 -53.98 39.52
C ASN A 958 -14.86 -55.26 38.67
N ALA A 959 -15.84 -56.16 38.67
CA ALA A 959 -15.85 -57.37 37.86
C ALA A 959 -16.31 -57.11 36.42
N HIS A 960 -15.65 -57.77 35.47
CA HIS A 960 -15.99 -57.77 34.04
C HIS A 960 -16.24 -59.18 33.49
N ALA A 961 -15.54 -60.18 34.04
CA ALA A 961 -15.81 -61.58 33.75
C ALA A 961 -15.93 -62.38 35.06
N TRP A 962 -16.79 -63.41 35.02
CA TRP A 962 -17.12 -64.28 36.15
C TRP A 962 -16.77 -65.72 35.78
N GLN A 963 -16.25 -66.46 36.75
CA GLN A 963 -16.04 -67.89 36.65
C GLN A 963 -16.45 -68.54 37.96
N TRP A 964 -17.56 -69.27 37.91
CA TRP A 964 -18.11 -70.05 39.00
C TRP A 964 -17.58 -71.48 38.95
N ASP A 965 -17.21 -72.01 40.10
CA ASP A 965 -17.03 -73.44 40.36
C ASP A 965 -17.97 -73.82 41.49
N PHE A 966 -18.94 -74.69 41.21
CA PHE A 966 -19.97 -75.04 42.19
C PHE A 966 -19.52 -76.14 43.17
N GLY A 967 -18.30 -76.66 43.03
CA GLY A 967 -17.73 -77.69 43.90
C GLY A 967 -18.15 -79.13 43.57
N ASP A 968 -19.00 -79.32 42.56
CA ASP A 968 -19.50 -80.63 42.10
C ASP A 968 -18.95 -81.05 40.73
N GLY A 969 -17.95 -80.32 40.23
CA GLY A 969 -17.32 -80.52 38.91
C GLY A 969 -17.96 -79.71 37.78
N THR A 970 -19.02 -78.94 38.05
CA THR A 970 -19.63 -78.03 37.07
C THR A 970 -19.21 -76.57 37.29
N GLN A 971 -19.24 -75.78 36.20
CA GLN A 971 -18.80 -74.39 36.19
C GLN A 971 -19.76 -73.51 35.39
N SER A 972 -19.72 -72.19 35.62
CA SER A 972 -20.48 -71.21 34.83
C SER A 972 -19.69 -69.91 34.63
N ALA A 973 -19.96 -69.21 33.52
CA ALA A 973 -19.42 -67.87 33.24
C ALA A 973 -20.48 -66.76 33.31
N GLU A 974 -21.71 -67.10 33.68
CA GLU A 974 -22.78 -66.12 33.86
C GLU A 974 -22.52 -65.24 35.09
N GLN A 975 -22.92 -63.97 35.04
CA GLN A 975 -22.76 -63.06 36.19
C GLN A 975 -23.51 -63.58 37.43
N SER A 976 -24.74 -64.06 37.29
CA SER A 976 -25.53 -64.60 38.41
C SER A 976 -26.26 -65.88 37.99
N PRO A 977 -25.61 -67.06 38.13
CA PRO A 977 -26.13 -68.32 37.64
C PRO A 977 -27.13 -68.97 38.60
N ALA A 978 -27.96 -69.86 38.04
CA ALA A 978 -28.73 -70.83 38.79
C ALA A 978 -28.08 -72.22 38.67
N HIS A 979 -27.86 -72.92 39.78
CA HIS A 979 -27.24 -74.26 39.76
C HIS A 979 -28.08 -75.30 40.50
N ILE A 980 -28.08 -76.55 40.01
CA ILE A 980 -28.83 -77.67 40.59
C ILE A 980 -27.86 -78.78 40.99
N TYR A 981 -27.82 -79.09 42.29
CA TYR A 981 -27.02 -80.19 42.82
C TYR A 981 -27.78 -81.51 42.73
N SER A 982 -27.12 -82.55 42.20
CA SER A 982 -27.72 -83.87 41.97
C SER A 982 -27.53 -84.87 43.11
N GLN A 983 -26.58 -84.63 44.01
CA GLN A 983 -26.28 -85.48 45.17
C GLN A 983 -26.21 -84.64 46.45
N PRO A 984 -26.52 -85.22 47.63
CA PRO A 984 -26.32 -84.55 48.90
C PRO A 984 -24.81 -84.50 49.23
N GLY A 985 -24.37 -83.41 49.84
CA GLY A 985 -22.97 -83.16 50.17
C GLY A 985 -22.70 -81.72 50.58
N SER A 986 -21.49 -81.46 51.09
CA SER A 986 -20.99 -80.11 51.36
C SER A 986 -20.19 -79.65 50.14
N TYR A 987 -20.66 -78.62 49.45
CA TYR A 987 -20.03 -78.09 48.24
C TYR A 987 -19.40 -76.72 48.51
N THR A 988 -18.12 -76.57 48.17
CA THR A 988 -17.44 -75.26 48.23
C THR A 988 -17.68 -74.51 46.93
N VAL A 989 -18.58 -73.54 46.95
CA VAL A 989 -18.83 -72.69 45.79
C VAL A 989 -17.79 -71.59 45.74
N THR A 990 -17.09 -71.49 44.61
CA THR A 990 -16.08 -70.47 44.35
C THR A 990 -16.55 -69.57 43.22
N LEU A 991 -16.65 -68.27 43.47
CA LEU A 991 -16.71 -67.27 42.42
C LEU A 991 -15.30 -66.71 42.23
N THR A 992 -14.83 -66.69 40.99
CA THR A 992 -13.63 -65.96 40.61
C THR A 992 -13.98 -64.89 39.59
N VAL A 993 -13.67 -63.63 39.89
CA VAL A 993 -13.89 -62.53 38.95
C VAL A 993 -12.59 -61.92 38.47
N THR A 994 -12.62 -61.35 37.26
CA THR A 994 -11.53 -60.53 36.73
C THR A 994 -12.04 -59.15 36.34
N ASN A 995 -11.17 -58.13 36.41
CA ASN A 995 -11.50 -56.79 35.92
C ASN A 995 -11.44 -56.73 34.38
N ILE A 996 -11.82 -55.58 33.81
CA ILE A 996 -11.90 -55.37 32.35
C ILE A 996 -10.56 -55.50 31.60
N LEU A 997 -9.43 -55.37 32.30
CA LEU A 997 -8.09 -55.58 31.73
C LEU A 997 -7.54 -56.99 32.02
N GLU A 998 -8.33 -57.86 32.66
CA GLU A 998 -8.00 -59.23 33.05
C GLU A 998 -6.80 -59.40 34.02
N CYS A 999 -6.10 -58.34 34.41
CA CYS A 999 -4.88 -58.45 35.21
C CYS A 999 -5.08 -58.47 36.73
N THR A 1000 -6.31 -58.33 37.25
CA THR A 1000 -6.62 -58.66 38.66
C THR A 1000 -7.69 -59.73 38.76
N ARG A 1001 -7.35 -60.83 39.43
CA ARG A 1001 -8.24 -61.96 39.69
C ARG A 1001 -8.46 -62.08 41.19
N SER A 1002 -9.70 -62.04 41.62
CA SER A 1002 -10.08 -62.28 43.02
C SER A 1002 -11.05 -63.44 43.08
N SER A 1003 -10.98 -64.21 44.16
CA SER A 1003 -11.88 -65.33 44.40
C SER A 1003 -12.53 -65.22 45.78
N TYR A 1004 -13.79 -65.60 45.84
CA TYR A 1004 -14.58 -65.69 47.06
C TYR A 1004 -15.23 -67.07 47.15
N GLN A 1005 -15.25 -67.64 48.35
CA GLN A 1005 -15.72 -69.00 48.58
C GLN A 1005 -16.76 -69.04 49.70
N GLN A 1006 -17.82 -69.80 49.48
CA GLN A 1006 -18.81 -70.11 50.50
C GLN A 1006 -19.15 -71.61 50.46
N VAL A 1007 -19.26 -72.24 51.63
CA VAL A 1007 -19.73 -73.62 51.73
C VAL A 1007 -21.26 -73.62 51.68
N LEU A 1008 -21.81 -74.47 50.82
CA LEU A 1008 -23.23 -74.75 50.72
C LEU A 1008 -23.47 -76.25 51.00
N ASP A 1009 -24.18 -76.54 52.08
CA ASP A 1009 -24.62 -77.90 52.35
C ASP A 1009 -25.91 -78.21 51.57
N VAL A 1010 -25.87 -79.30 50.81
CA VAL A 1010 -26.98 -79.83 50.03
C VAL A 1010 -27.45 -81.13 50.69
N TYR A 1011 -28.75 -81.23 50.99
CA TYR A 1011 -29.33 -82.38 51.67
C TYR A 1011 -30.39 -83.12 50.85
N ASP A 1012 -30.61 -84.39 51.23
CA ASP A 1012 -31.74 -85.21 50.80
C ASP A 1012 -32.64 -85.51 52.02
N VAL A 1013 -33.88 -85.02 51.98
CA VAL A 1013 -34.76 -84.88 53.15
C VAL A 1013 -35.93 -85.88 53.14
N ALA A 1014 -35.64 -87.18 53.15
CA ALA A 1014 -36.67 -88.20 53.42
C ALA A 1014 -36.48 -88.80 54.83
N PRO A 1015 -37.42 -88.58 55.78
CA PRO A 1015 -37.40 -89.27 57.07
C PRO A 1015 -37.76 -90.75 56.92
N THR A 1016 -37.17 -91.63 57.74
CA THR A 1016 -37.41 -93.09 57.70
C THR A 1016 -37.90 -93.63 59.04
N LEU A 1017 -38.85 -94.58 59.00
CA LEU A 1017 -39.34 -95.30 60.18
C LEU A 1017 -38.78 -96.72 60.28
N TYR A 1018 -38.16 -97.05 61.41
CA TYR A 1018 -37.54 -98.37 61.65
C TYR A 1018 -37.59 -98.78 63.14
N PRO A 1019 -37.74 -100.07 63.49
CA PRO A 1019 -38.03 -101.20 62.61
C PRO A 1019 -39.48 -101.20 62.14
N ASN A 1020 -39.69 -101.68 60.91
CA ASN A 1020 -41.00 -101.86 60.31
C ASN A 1020 -41.01 -103.20 59.57
N PRO A 1021 -41.53 -104.30 60.16
CA PRO A 1021 -42.51 -104.32 61.25
C PRO A 1021 -41.97 -103.91 62.62
N ALA A 1022 -42.73 -103.08 63.34
CA ALA A 1022 -42.43 -102.59 64.69
C ALA A 1022 -42.92 -103.56 65.77
N VAL A 1023 -42.12 -103.78 66.82
CA VAL A 1023 -42.48 -104.57 68.01
C VAL A 1023 -42.28 -103.70 69.24
N GLY A 1024 -43.38 -103.25 69.84
CA GLY A 1024 -43.37 -102.40 71.04
C GLY A 1024 -42.93 -100.94 70.83
N ASN A 1025 -42.03 -100.63 69.89
CA ASN A 1025 -41.59 -99.28 69.57
C ASN A 1025 -41.30 -99.08 68.07
N ILE A 1026 -41.28 -97.83 67.61
CA ILE A 1026 -40.75 -97.45 66.30
C ILE A 1026 -39.87 -96.21 66.43
N THR A 1027 -38.82 -96.16 65.62
CA THR A 1027 -37.86 -95.06 65.58
C THR A 1027 -38.04 -94.28 64.30
N LEU A 1028 -38.26 -92.98 64.42
CA LEU A 1028 -38.17 -92.02 63.32
C LEU A 1028 -36.73 -91.51 63.27
N SER A 1029 -36.01 -91.86 62.21
CA SER A 1029 -34.66 -91.35 61.94
C SER A 1029 -34.75 -90.19 60.95
N LEU A 1030 -34.21 -89.05 61.34
CA LEU A 1030 -34.00 -87.90 60.46
C LEU A 1030 -32.60 -87.98 59.86
N THR A 1031 -32.46 -87.63 58.58
CA THR A 1031 -31.16 -87.55 57.89
C THR A 1031 -30.38 -86.26 58.20
N GLY A 1032 -30.93 -85.35 59.02
CA GLY A 1032 -30.25 -84.16 59.51
C GLY A 1032 -30.95 -83.55 60.74
N PRO A 1033 -30.25 -82.72 61.55
CA PRO A 1033 -30.82 -82.12 62.75
C PRO A 1033 -31.91 -81.08 62.41
N PRO A 1034 -32.99 -80.97 63.21
CA PRO A 1034 -33.98 -79.92 63.07
C PRO A 1034 -33.33 -78.56 63.33
N THR A 1035 -33.69 -77.55 62.55
CA THR A 1035 -33.33 -76.16 62.87
C THR A 1035 -33.92 -75.77 64.23
N GLU A 1036 -33.29 -74.86 64.98
CA GLU A 1036 -33.71 -74.50 66.36
C GLU A 1036 -35.13 -73.91 66.49
N SER A 1037 -35.87 -73.76 65.39
CA SER A 1037 -37.26 -73.30 65.38
C SER A 1037 -38.20 -74.37 65.95
N ARG A 1038 -39.17 -73.95 66.77
CA ARG A 1038 -40.18 -74.85 67.38
C ARG A 1038 -41.04 -75.59 66.34
N ASP A 1039 -41.25 -75.03 65.16
CA ASP A 1039 -42.04 -75.62 64.06
C ASP A 1039 -41.26 -76.69 63.27
N SER A 1040 -39.97 -76.87 63.57
CA SER A 1040 -39.06 -77.80 62.88
C SER A 1040 -39.06 -79.21 63.48
N ARG A 1041 -39.75 -79.43 64.61
CA ARG A 1041 -39.78 -80.74 65.28
C ARG A 1041 -40.67 -81.71 64.48
N PRO A 1042 -40.21 -82.93 64.17
CA PRO A 1042 -41.02 -83.87 63.43
C PRO A 1042 -42.25 -84.30 64.23
N GLU A 1043 -43.42 -84.20 63.61
CA GLU A 1043 -44.67 -84.72 64.17
C GLU A 1043 -44.98 -86.07 63.52
N LEU A 1044 -45.05 -87.14 64.31
CA LEU A 1044 -45.51 -88.46 63.85
C LEU A 1044 -46.94 -88.70 64.33
N ARG A 1045 -47.86 -88.86 63.38
CA ARG A 1045 -49.25 -89.23 63.65
C ARG A 1045 -49.54 -90.59 63.03
N LEU A 1046 -50.03 -91.53 63.84
CA LEU A 1046 -50.46 -92.85 63.38
C LEU A 1046 -51.98 -92.92 63.26
N THR A 1047 -52.44 -93.52 62.18
CA THR A 1047 -53.86 -93.73 61.88
C THR A 1047 -54.10 -95.21 61.59
N ASP A 1048 -55.12 -95.81 62.18
CA ASP A 1048 -55.54 -97.16 61.78
C ASP A 1048 -56.19 -97.15 60.38
N MET A 1049 -56.46 -98.34 59.83
CA MET A 1049 -57.09 -98.48 58.51
C MET A 1049 -58.53 -97.92 58.44
N ALA A 1050 -59.16 -97.58 59.56
CA ALA A 1050 -60.46 -96.92 59.63
C ALA A 1050 -60.35 -95.39 59.80
N GLY A 1051 -59.13 -94.83 59.77
CA GLY A 1051 -58.86 -93.39 59.89
C GLY A 1051 -58.90 -92.86 61.32
N LYS A 1052 -59.01 -93.73 62.34
CA LYS A 1052 -59.01 -93.30 63.73
C LYS A 1052 -57.57 -92.98 64.16
N THR A 1053 -57.36 -91.75 64.63
CA THR A 1053 -56.04 -91.28 65.07
C THR A 1053 -55.67 -91.85 66.43
N MET A 1054 -54.51 -92.48 66.51
CA MET A 1054 -53.95 -93.00 67.75
C MET A 1054 -52.76 -92.14 68.16
N ALA A 1055 -52.69 -91.72 69.43
CA ALA A 1055 -51.55 -90.97 69.95
C ALA A 1055 -50.42 -91.93 70.31
N ALA A 1056 -49.28 -91.83 69.61
CA ALA A 1056 -48.04 -92.48 70.03
C ALA A 1056 -47.30 -91.55 70.98
N VAL A 1057 -46.90 -92.04 72.15
CA VAL A 1057 -46.22 -91.23 73.18
C VAL A 1057 -44.70 -91.29 72.92
N PRO A 1058 -44.01 -90.15 72.77
CA PRO A 1058 -42.57 -90.16 72.57
C PRO A 1058 -41.85 -90.58 73.86
N MET A 1059 -40.95 -91.57 73.76
CA MET A 1059 -40.24 -92.12 74.92
C MET A 1059 -38.86 -91.50 75.14
N ALA A 1060 -38.16 -91.15 74.05
CA ALA A 1060 -36.84 -90.54 74.09
C ALA A 1060 -36.55 -89.79 72.79
N VAL A 1061 -35.85 -88.66 72.91
CA VAL A 1061 -35.55 -87.74 71.81
C VAL A 1061 -34.04 -87.50 71.77
N SER A 1062 -33.36 -87.85 70.67
CA SER A 1062 -32.09 -87.25 70.28
C SER A 1062 -32.34 -86.21 69.18
N SER A 1063 -31.34 -85.41 68.80
CA SER A 1063 -31.51 -84.38 67.76
C SER A 1063 -31.91 -84.95 66.40
N THR A 1064 -31.59 -86.21 66.09
CA THR A 1064 -31.86 -86.81 64.78
C THR A 1064 -32.66 -88.11 64.86
N THR A 1065 -33.08 -88.54 66.05
CA THR A 1065 -33.75 -89.82 66.26
C THR A 1065 -34.85 -89.68 67.31
N PHE A 1066 -36.09 -89.98 66.91
CA PHE A 1066 -37.27 -89.85 67.75
C PHE A 1066 -37.89 -91.23 67.93
N GLN A 1067 -37.94 -91.74 69.17
CA GLN A 1067 -38.58 -93.03 69.45
C GLN A 1067 -39.99 -92.86 69.99
N TYR A 1068 -40.91 -93.64 69.44
CA TYR A 1068 -42.33 -93.64 69.77
C TYR A 1068 -42.74 -95.00 70.35
N ASP A 1069 -43.43 -94.98 71.49
CA ASP A 1069 -44.00 -96.17 72.12
C ASP A 1069 -45.24 -96.63 71.33
N LEU A 1070 -45.21 -97.88 70.86
CA LEU A 1070 -46.32 -98.52 70.16
C LEU A 1070 -46.92 -99.69 70.95
N SER A 1071 -46.47 -99.96 72.18
CA SER A 1071 -46.89 -101.11 73.00
C SER A 1071 -48.41 -101.20 73.23
N ASN A 1072 -49.09 -100.04 73.30
CA ASN A 1072 -50.53 -99.94 73.48
C ASN A 1072 -51.35 -100.14 72.19
N LEU A 1073 -50.70 -100.26 71.03
CA LEU A 1073 -51.37 -100.50 69.75
C LEU A 1073 -51.67 -101.99 69.55
N ARG A 1074 -52.79 -102.29 68.88
CA ARG A 1074 -53.11 -103.67 68.45
C ARG A 1074 -52.24 -104.03 67.24
N ALA A 1075 -51.90 -105.31 67.10
CA ALA A 1075 -51.20 -105.79 65.91
C ALA A 1075 -52.03 -105.49 64.66
N GLY A 1076 -51.40 -104.91 63.63
CA GLY A 1076 -52.09 -104.40 62.45
C GLY A 1076 -51.24 -103.41 61.64
N VAL A 1077 -51.78 -102.98 60.49
CA VAL A 1077 -51.15 -101.96 59.64
C VAL A 1077 -51.70 -100.59 60.01
N TYR A 1078 -50.81 -99.62 60.17
CA TYR A 1078 -51.07 -98.21 60.46
C TYR A 1078 -50.47 -97.35 59.36
N ILE A 1079 -51.07 -96.18 59.12
CA ILE A 1079 -50.49 -95.14 58.27
C ILE A 1079 -49.85 -94.10 59.17
N ALA A 1080 -48.54 -93.93 59.00
CA ALA A 1080 -47.74 -92.89 59.62
C ALA A 1080 -47.74 -91.65 58.75
N HIS A 1081 -48.22 -90.54 59.30
CA HIS A 1081 -48.07 -89.21 58.74
C HIS A 1081 -46.95 -88.51 59.51
N ILE A 1082 -45.85 -88.22 58.84
CA ILE A 1082 -44.69 -87.53 59.39
C ILE A 1082 -44.70 -86.12 58.83
N ARG A 1083 -44.83 -85.10 59.68
CA ARG A 1083 -44.66 -83.71 59.26
C ARG A 1083 -43.27 -83.24 59.68
N TYR A 1084 -42.42 -82.85 58.73
CA TYR A 1084 -41.05 -82.41 59.00
C TYR A 1084 -40.61 -81.35 57.96
N GLN A 1085 -40.06 -80.23 58.43
CA GLN A 1085 -39.59 -79.10 57.59
C GLN A 1085 -40.61 -78.61 56.54
N GLY A 1086 -41.89 -78.56 56.91
CA GLY A 1086 -42.96 -78.06 56.03
C GLY A 1086 -43.50 -79.09 55.02
N GLU A 1087 -42.88 -80.27 54.90
CA GLU A 1087 -43.39 -81.37 54.07
C GLU A 1087 -44.07 -82.46 54.91
N THR A 1088 -45.00 -83.19 54.30
CA THR A 1088 -45.69 -84.33 54.91
C THR A 1088 -45.30 -85.61 54.18
N PHE A 1089 -44.68 -86.54 54.91
CA PHE A 1089 -44.32 -87.86 54.44
C PHE A 1089 -45.35 -88.86 54.95
N VAL A 1090 -45.69 -89.85 54.13
CA VAL A 1090 -46.66 -90.87 54.49
C VAL A 1090 -46.01 -92.24 54.33
N GLU A 1091 -45.98 -93.02 55.39
CA GLU A 1091 -45.37 -94.35 55.39
C GLU A 1091 -46.33 -95.38 56.01
N ARG A 1092 -46.28 -96.62 55.53
CA ARG A 1092 -47.05 -97.72 56.10
C ARG A 1092 -46.25 -98.40 57.18
N VAL A 1093 -46.78 -98.46 58.40
CA VAL A 1093 -46.15 -99.12 59.55
C VAL A 1093 -46.92 -100.38 59.92
N LEU A 1094 -46.24 -101.52 59.98
CA LEU A 1094 -46.82 -102.78 60.47
C LEU A 1094 -46.42 -102.98 61.93
N VAL A 1095 -47.39 -103.06 62.84
CA VAL A 1095 -47.14 -103.36 64.27
C VAL A 1095 -47.39 -104.84 64.53
N ARG A 1096 -46.42 -105.54 65.14
CA ARG A 1096 -46.49 -106.94 65.58
C ARG A 1096 -46.38 -107.01 67.11
N LYS A 1097 -47.00 -108.02 67.72
CA LYS A 1097 -46.87 -108.31 69.16
C LYS A 1097 -45.86 -109.41 69.41
#